data_AF-A0A1C3HBE6-F1
#
_entry.id   AF-A0A1C3HBE6-F1
#
_cell.length_a   1.000
_cell.length_b   1.000
_cell.length_c   1.000
_cell.angle_alpha   90.00
_cell.angle_beta   90.00
_cell.angle_gamma   90.00
#
_symmetry.space_group_name_H-M   'P 1'
#
loop_
_entity.id
_entity.type
_entity.pdbx_description
1 polymer ?
#
loop_
_entity_poly.entity_id
_entity_poly.type
_entity_poly.pdbx_seq_one_letter_code
_entity_poly.pdbx_strand_id
1 'polypeptide(L)'
;MRIVIDLQGAQTESRFRGIGRYTLSIAKAIIRNNSQHEIFIALSALFPETIAELKAQFARLVPAENIVIWYAPGPVRAMDRNNAWRSECAEYVREAFLHNLKPDVVFITSLFEGHVDNAVTSIAKLTPKTKVAVLHHDLIPLVQADVYLQDDVYKDYYLKKINWLKSADLLLTNSDYTSSEVTEWLDIPESKVCTISAATEEHFDISEISANNFSELKEKYGITRDIVLYAPGGFDSRKNFKRLIEAYSKLTPELREKNQLVIVSKLSDSDRSYLHSIARNQQLRDDEMVLTGYVSEQDLVVFYQLAKLFVFASLHEGFGLPILEAMTCGAATIGSNVTSIPEVIGYADALFDPYSVESISDKLQQALSDDVFLAKLKKHALEQSAKFSWDKAGTIALSRFERLVAEAGDVEFESVTSSQLISAVSSIKCREEPSDNDLRSTAEAMDRNAKRLELQGIALESLSWRVEGPFDSSYSLALVNREFARALSRDNVDVLLHSTEGPGDFAPNETFLSDESNADLKAFHSRLQQRSEQQVNVLSRNIYPPRVSNMAADVKLLHCYAWEESGFPQSWINNFNRELDAILCTSEHVRKVLIDNGTKVPVFNVGNGCEHWERIQSANPPQLNAKAFKFLHVSSCFPRKGVQAMLAAYGAAFTGEDDVSLVIKTFPNPHNEIQAWLTQAQKRHVNYPHVIIIEQDMPEQELKALYEQCDVLVAASCAEGFGLPIAEAMLSGLPAITTGWSGQLDFCTQENSWLVDYRFERAKTHFGLFSSSWVHADIDKLAEAMAQAAATDKKQLSAMAAKGRELILSQFTWSSVAQRSKAAVGELRKHFDVAQVEPRIGWLSTWNTKCGIATYSQHLVADMPSDQIVIFAPTANDLVHADEGNVLRSWVVGKEDNYLDALDTQIETLNLNTLVIQFNYGFFNHRELSAFIKRHHQAGRVIVMAMHSTVDPLEKEPYWNFRLSEMTDALKMCDRLLVHSIADINRLKLLGLVNNVTLFPHGVINYPALASTAHRNLPPLVASYGFCLPHKGLKELIEAVAYLKKAGNPIRLRLVNAEYPVSESTALVRELKETAANLKVEDLVEMHNDFLDDKESLRLLSDADLLVFAYQNTGESASGAVRYGMATHKPVAVTPLAIFDDLGDAVFKLKGTSVVDVAEGIADIISEIVKNSSSAVETQRRADAWCEQHDYHAVARRLENMCAGLLRAKHFK
;
A
#
# COMPACT_ATOMS: atom_id res chain seq x y z
N MET A 1 20.51 23.73 -18.54
CA MET A 1 21.13 22.97 -17.45
C MET A 1 20.08 22.25 -16.64
N ARG A 2 20.48 21.19 -15.96
CA ARG A 2 19.72 20.43 -14.98
C ARG A 2 20.20 20.75 -13.57
N ILE A 3 19.30 21.19 -12.70
CA ILE A 3 19.59 21.54 -11.30
C ILE A 3 18.88 20.55 -10.39
N VAL A 4 19.60 19.95 -9.46
CA VAL A 4 19.01 19.13 -8.40
C VAL A 4 19.10 19.89 -7.08
N ILE A 5 17.96 20.25 -6.50
CA ILE A 5 17.87 20.91 -5.20
C ILE A 5 17.68 19.83 -4.13
N ASP A 6 18.68 19.62 -3.28
CA ASP A 6 18.56 18.78 -2.08
C ASP A 6 17.85 19.58 -0.98
N LEU A 7 16.65 19.14 -0.63
CA LEU A 7 15.72 19.87 0.23
C LEU A 7 15.64 19.29 1.64
N GLN A 8 16.65 18.54 2.10
CA GLN A 8 16.62 17.94 3.44
C GLN A 8 16.44 18.96 4.57
N GLY A 9 16.88 20.23 4.42
CA GLY A 9 16.62 21.28 5.41
C GLY A 9 15.13 21.59 5.65
N ALA A 10 14.24 21.21 4.73
CA ALA A 10 12.79 21.26 4.92
C ALA A 10 12.19 19.96 5.48
N GLN A 11 12.98 18.88 5.55
CA GLN A 11 12.56 17.60 6.11
C GLN A 11 12.96 17.45 7.58
N THR A 12 14.11 17.99 7.97
CA THR A 12 14.61 17.93 9.36
C THR A 12 13.86 18.85 10.31
N GLU A 13 14.24 18.82 11.59
CA GLU A 13 13.77 19.76 12.62
C GLU A 13 14.03 21.23 12.28
N SER A 14 14.90 21.52 11.31
CA SER A 14 15.11 22.86 10.74
C SER A 14 13.85 23.44 10.12
N ARG A 15 12.88 22.61 9.70
CA ARG A 15 11.58 23.05 9.13
C ARG A 15 10.77 23.96 10.04
N PHE A 16 10.99 23.88 11.35
CA PHE A 16 10.33 24.73 12.36
C PHE A 16 11.16 25.97 12.76
N ARG A 17 12.24 26.28 12.02
CA ARG A 17 13.17 27.38 12.31
C ARG A 17 13.48 28.17 11.04
N GLY A 18 14.28 29.24 11.18
CA GLY A 18 14.68 30.09 10.05
C GLY A 18 15.34 29.32 8.89
N ILE A 19 16.12 28.27 9.17
CA ILE A 19 16.79 27.44 8.14
C ILE A 19 15.76 26.75 7.22
N GLY A 20 14.69 26.20 7.79
CA GLY A 20 13.59 25.60 7.02
C GLY A 20 12.90 26.62 6.11
N ARG A 21 12.62 27.82 6.64
CA ARG A 21 12.05 28.92 5.86
C ARG A 21 12.97 29.36 4.72
N TYR A 22 14.27 29.52 4.99
CA TYR A 22 15.28 29.81 3.96
C TYR A 22 15.29 28.74 2.87
N THR A 23 15.33 27.46 3.27
CA THR A 23 15.34 26.31 2.36
C THR A 23 14.13 26.31 1.43
N LEU A 24 12.92 26.44 1.97
CA LEU A 24 11.70 26.42 1.16
C LEU A 24 11.60 27.66 0.27
N SER A 25 11.88 28.84 0.82
CA SER A 25 11.70 30.10 0.11
C SER A 25 12.68 30.26 -1.04
N ILE A 26 13.96 29.92 -0.84
CA ILE A 26 14.95 30.00 -1.92
C ILE A 26 14.67 28.96 -3.02
N ALA A 27 14.28 27.74 -2.66
CA ALA A 27 13.92 26.72 -3.65
C ALA A 27 12.72 27.16 -4.49
N LYS A 28 11.65 27.65 -3.85
CA LYS A 28 10.47 28.19 -4.54
C LYS A 28 10.82 29.40 -5.40
N ALA A 29 11.72 30.28 -4.95
CA ALA A 29 12.14 31.43 -5.74
C ALA A 29 12.99 31.05 -6.96
N ILE A 30 13.94 30.12 -6.82
CA ILE A 30 14.70 29.58 -7.96
C ILE A 30 13.74 28.99 -8.99
N ILE A 31 12.74 28.22 -8.56
CA ILE A 31 11.77 27.60 -9.47
C ILE A 31 10.88 28.65 -10.13
N ARG A 32 10.33 29.61 -9.38
CA ARG A 32 9.46 30.68 -9.93
C ARG A 32 10.18 31.57 -10.95
N ASN A 33 11.48 31.80 -10.77
CA ASN A 33 12.29 32.65 -11.66
C ASN A 33 13.01 31.84 -12.75
N ASN A 34 12.83 30.52 -12.79
CA ASN A 34 13.37 29.67 -13.83
C ASN A 34 12.47 29.64 -15.07
N SER A 35 13.04 29.86 -16.25
CA SER A 35 12.33 29.80 -17.54
C SER A 35 12.88 28.76 -18.52
N GLN A 36 14.05 28.16 -18.23
CA GLN A 36 14.84 27.43 -19.23
C GLN A 36 15.60 26.20 -18.68
N HIS A 37 15.58 25.97 -17.38
CA HIS A 37 16.31 24.87 -16.75
C HIS A 37 15.37 23.76 -16.30
N GLU A 38 15.88 22.54 -16.29
CA GLU A 38 15.20 21.40 -15.71
C GLU A 38 15.54 21.34 -14.22
N ILE A 39 14.53 21.45 -13.35
CA ILE A 39 14.73 21.43 -11.90
C ILE A 39 14.17 20.14 -11.33
N PHE A 40 14.98 19.49 -10.48
CA PHE A 40 14.60 18.37 -9.64
C PHE A 40 14.62 18.80 -8.18
N ILE A 41 13.66 18.29 -7.42
CA ILE A 41 13.65 18.39 -5.95
C ILE A 41 13.96 17.00 -5.42
N ALA A 42 15.07 16.86 -4.68
CA ALA A 42 15.46 15.62 -4.06
C ALA A 42 15.04 15.60 -2.58
N LEU A 43 14.26 14.59 -2.22
CA LEU A 43 13.80 14.31 -0.86
C LEU A 43 14.37 12.98 -0.38
N SER A 44 14.72 12.91 0.90
CA SER A 44 15.18 11.67 1.55
C SER A 44 13.99 10.83 2.04
N ALA A 45 14.03 9.53 1.77
CA ALA A 45 13.10 8.54 2.31
C ALA A 45 13.27 8.28 3.81
N LEU A 46 14.33 8.82 4.45
CA LEU A 46 14.52 8.75 5.89
C LEU A 46 13.58 9.68 6.69
N PHE A 47 12.78 10.50 6.00
CA PHE A 47 11.76 11.39 6.57
C PHE A 47 10.39 11.19 5.88
N PRO A 48 9.82 9.98 5.90
CA PRO A 48 8.62 9.64 5.13
C PRO A 48 7.41 10.53 5.45
N GLU A 49 7.30 11.03 6.68
CA GLU A 49 6.21 11.89 7.15
C GLU A 49 6.16 13.26 6.48
N THR A 50 7.28 13.72 5.91
CA THR A 50 7.40 15.05 5.27
C THR A 50 7.09 15.02 3.78
N ILE A 51 7.17 13.84 3.16
CA ILE A 51 7.18 13.71 1.70
C ILE A 51 5.87 14.20 1.09
N ALA A 52 4.73 13.78 1.64
CA ALA A 52 3.41 14.12 1.10
C ALA A 52 3.16 15.63 1.14
N GLU A 53 3.49 16.27 2.27
CA GLU A 53 3.34 17.71 2.45
C GLU A 53 4.24 18.49 1.47
N LEU A 54 5.52 18.13 1.40
CA LEU A 54 6.46 18.80 0.48
C LEU A 54 6.05 18.60 -0.97
N LYS A 55 5.66 17.39 -1.40
CA LYS A 55 5.12 17.17 -2.74
C LYS A 55 3.92 18.10 -3.02
N ALA A 56 3.00 18.25 -2.07
CA ALA A 56 1.85 19.15 -2.22
C ALA A 56 2.28 20.63 -2.37
N GLN A 57 3.27 21.08 -1.60
CA GLN A 57 3.79 22.45 -1.68
C GLN A 57 4.46 22.75 -3.03
N PHE A 58 5.02 21.75 -3.71
CA PHE A 58 5.72 21.91 -4.99
C PHE A 58 4.93 21.42 -6.22
N ALA A 59 3.76 20.79 -6.05
CA ALA A 59 2.98 20.16 -7.12
C ALA A 59 2.58 21.10 -8.27
N ARG A 60 2.53 22.42 -8.02
CA ARG A 60 2.23 23.45 -9.04
C ARG A 60 3.47 24.17 -9.58
N LEU A 61 4.64 23.89 -9.02
CA LEU A 61 5.89 24.57 -9.32
C LEU A 61 6.84 23.71 -10.16
N VAL A 62 6.86 22.40 -9.93
CA VAL A 62 7.62 21.43 -10.74
C VAL A 62 6.74 20.23 -11.09
N PRO A 63 7.02 19.54 -12.23
CA PRO A 63 6.37 18.28 -12.53
C PRO A 63 6.54 17.27 -11.39
N ALA A 64 5.51 16.47 -11.11
CA ALA A 64 5.52 15.53 -9.99
C ALA A 64 6.63 14.48 -10.11
N GLU A 65 6.95 14.09 -11.35
CA GLU A 65 8.06 13.20 -11.68
C GLU A 65 9.44 13.81 -11.36
N ASN A 66 9.57 15.14 -11.30
CA ASN A 66 10.82 15.81 -10.95
C ASN A 66 11.00 15.99 -9.44
N ILE A 67 10.00 15.64 -8.63
CA ILE A 67 10.15 15.47 -7.18
C ILE A 67 10.57 14.02 -6.95
N VAL A 68 11.85 13.81 -6.70
CA VAL A 68 12.46 12.49 -6.59
C VAL A 68 12.76 12.17 -5.14
N ILE A 69 12.48 10.94 -4.75
CA ILE A 69 12.77 10.42 -3.41
C ILE A 69 13.90 9.41 -3.53
N TRP A 70 14.93 9.58 -2.70
CA TRP A 70 16.08 8.69 -2.64
C TRP A 70 16.12 7.94 -1.31
N TYR A 71 16.59 6.70 -1.36
CA TYR A 71 16.60 5.76 -0.25
C TYR A 71 18.03 5.53 0.24
N ALA A 72 18.18 5.25 1.54
CA ALA A 72 19.44 4.90 2.19
C ALA A 72 19.19 4.08 3.46
N PRO A 73 20.18 3.34 3.98
CA PRO A 73 20.07 2.70 5.28
C PRO A 73 19.97 3.74 6.40
N GLY A 74 19.17 3.47 7.43
CA GLY A 74 19.05 4.31 8.63
C GLY A 74 18.91 3.47 9.90
N PRO A 75 18.98 4.10 11.10
CA PRO A 75 19.24 5.52 11.35
C PRO A 75 20.69 5.95 11.08
N VAL A 76 20.92 7.25 10.86
CA VAL A 76 22.22 7.84 10.48
C VAL A 76 22.66 9.05 11.31
N ARG A 77 21.89 9.42 12.33
CA ARG A 77 22.21 10.58 13.19
C ARG A 77 23.61 10.47 13.81
N ALA A 78 24.40 11.53 13.69
CA ALA A 78 25.80 11.52 14.09
C ALA A 78 26.02 11.49 15.61
N MET A 79 25.03 11.93 16.41
CA MET A 79 25.12 11.88 17.88
C MET A 79 25.22 10.44 18.43
N ASP A 80 24.82 9.45 17.63
CA ASP A 80 24.93 8.04 17.96
C ASP A 80 26.07 7.41 17.14
N ARG A 81 27.18 7.09 17.82
CA ARG A 81 28.41 6.60 17.18
C ARG A 81 28.24 5.24 16.51
N ASN A 82 27.22 4.46 16.89
CA ASN A 82 26.95 3.16 16.27
C ASN A 82 26.44 3.32 14.82
N ASN A 83 26.05 4.53 14.42
CA ASN A 83 25.63 4.82 13.05
C ASN A 83 26.78 5.09 12.09
N ALA A 84 28.04 5.15 12.54
CA ALA A 84 29.16 5.62 11.72
C ALA A 84 29.24 4.94 10.35
N TRP A 85 29.10 3.60 10.29
CA TRP A 85 29.06 2.85 9.02
C TRP A 85 27.85 3.24 8.17
N ARG A 86 26.65 3.27 8.77
CA ARG A 86 25.41 3.60 8.07
C ARG A 86 25.43 5.00 7.49
N SER A 87 25.88 5.99 8.25
CA SER A 87 26.00 7.39 7.80
C SER A 87 26.95 7.49 6.61
N GLU A 88 28.12 6.85 6.68
CA GLU A 88 29.09 6.83 5.59
C GLU A 88 28.58 6.07 4.35
N CYS A 89 27.87 4.96 4.53
CA CYS A 89 27.20 4.25 3.45
C CYS A 89 26.13 5.12 2.78
N ALA A 90 25.26 5.75 3.57
CA ALA A 90 24.21 6.63 3.09
C ALA A 90 24.77 7.84 2.31
N GLU A 91 25.93 8.39 2.70
CA GLU A 91 26.63 9.44 1.96
C GLU A 91 27.00 8.98 0.53
N TYR A 92 27.55 7.77 0.38
CA TYR A 92 27.86 7.19 -0.94
C TYR A 92 26.59 6.96 -1.78
N VAL A 93 25.55 6.37 -1.18
CA VAL A 93 24.29 6.08 -1.85
C VAL A 93 23.61 7.38 -2.32
N ARG A 94 23.59 8.42 -1.48
CA ARG A 94 23.04 9.73 -1.82
C ARG A 94 23.80 10.36 -2.99
N GLU A 95 25.13 10.45 -2.92
CA GLU A 95 25.90 11.06 -4.00
C GLU A 95 25.76 10.30 -5.32
N ALA A 96 25.76 8.97 -5.30
CA ALA A 96 25.51 8.15 -6.49
C ALA A 96 24.15 8.46 -7.12
N PHE A 97 23.09 8.51 -6.29
CA PHE A 97 21.75 8.81 -6.76
C PHE A 97 21.66 10.22 -7.38
N LEU A 98 22.10 11.24 -6.65
CA LEU A 98 22.03 12.64 -7.12
C LEU A 98 22.85 12.83 -8.38
N HIS A 99 24.03 12.22 -8.48
CA HIS A 99 24.87 12.28 -9.67
C HIS A 99 24.21 11.57 -10.87
N ASN A 100 23.61 10.41 -10.67
CA ASN A 100 22.96 9.66 -11.76
C ASN A 100 21.68 10.32 -12.30
N LEU A 101 21.13 11.33 -11.60
CA LEU A 101 20.15 12.25 -12.19
C LEU A 101 20.76 13.16 -13.25
N LYS A 102 22.07 13.08 -13.51
CA LYS A 102 22.83 13.89 -14.48
C LYS A 102 22.73 15.41 -14.25
N PRO A 103 22.88 15.90 -13.00
CA PRO A 103 22.82 17.33 -12.73
C PRO A 103 24.05 18.05 -13.29
N ASP A 104 23.83 19.25 -13.82
CA ASP A 104 24.91 20.22 -14.02
C ASP A 104 25.29 20.86 -12.68
N VAL A 105 24.32 21.04 -11.78
CA VAL A 105 24.53 21.57 -10.42
C VAL A 105 23.65 20.83 -9.41
N VAL A 106 24.25 20.39 -8.30
CA VAL A 106 23.54 19.97 -7.09
C VAL A 106 23.56 21.13 -6.09
N PHE A 107 22.39 21.62 -5.69
CA PHE A 107 22.25 22.69 -4.71
C PHE A 107 21.78 22.13 -3.37
N ILE A 108 22.66 22.21 -2.36
CA ILE A 108 22.36 21.79 -0.98
C ILE A 108 21.89 23.01 -0.20
N THR A 109 20.62 23.03 0.21
CA THR A 109 20.02 24.19 0.89
C THR A 109 20.43 24.32 2.35
N SER A 110 20.86 23.22 2.99
CA SER A 110 21.40 23.21 4.35
C SER A 110 22.40 22.05 4.50
N LEU A 111 23.70 22.37 4.56
CA LEU A 111 24.76 21.36 4.68
C LEU A 111 24.89 20.81 6.11
N PHE A 112 24.62 21.63 7.13
CA PHE A 112 24.88 21.34 8.54
C PHE A 112 23.72 20.61 9.24
N GLU A 113 23.10 19.67 8.53
CA GLU A 113 22.05 18.76 9.03
C GLU A 113 22.62 17.36 9.36
N GLY A 114 21.92 16.58 10.21
CA GLY A 114 22.26 15.18 10.49
C GLY A 114 22.96 14.91 11.82
N HIS A 115 23.05 15.90 12.73
CA HIS A 115 23.61 15.65 14.06
C HIS A 115 22.65 14.86 14.95
N VAL A 116 21.42 15.38 15.10
CA VAL A 116 20.35 14.78 15.94
C VAL A 116 19.31 14.01 15.11
N ASP A 117 19.18 14.36 13.83
CA ASP A 117 18.26 13.78 12.87
C ASP A 117 18.98 12.88 11.84
N ASN A 118 18.21 12.30 10.91
CA ASN A 118 18.71 11.35 9.92
C ASN A 118 19.12 11.98 8.58
N ALA A 119 19.43 13.27 8.53
CA ALA A 119 19.85 13.90 7.28
C ALA A 119 21.25 13.43 6.89
N VAL A 120 21.42 13.23 5.59
CA VAL A 120 22.67 12.78 4.99
C VAL A 120 23.12 13.84 4.03
N THR A 121 24.26 14.47 4.28
CA THR A 121 24.86 15.39 3.35
C THR A 121 26.35 15.11 3.27
N SER A 122 26.91 15.24 2.07
CA SER A 122 28.33 15.12 1.76
C SER A 122 28.61 15.83 0.44
N ILE A 123 29.89 16.15 0.21
CA ILE A 123 30.36 16.81 -1.02
C ILE A 123 31.62 16.08 -1.50
N ALA A 124 31.62 15.71 -2.78
CA ALA A 124 32.75 15.15 -3.51
C ALA A 124 33.33 13.85 -2.92
N LYS A 125 32.53 13.07 -2.18
CA LYS A 125 32.99 11.82 -1.55
C LYS A 125 33.12 10.69 -2.58
N LEU A 126 32.13 10.57 -3.47
CA LEU A 126 32.08 9.58 -4.54
C LEU A 126 32.19 10.22 -5.92
N THR A 127 31.63 11.42 -6.05
CA THR A 127 31.41 12.06 -7.36
C THR A 127 32.11 13.42 -7.43
N PRO A 128 33.45 13.46 -7.39
CA PRO A 128 34.22 14.70 -7.28
C PRO A 128 34.10 15.63 -8.50
N LYS A 129 33.55 15.14 -9.62
CA LYS A 129 33.28 15.94 -10.83
C LYS A 129 31.92 16.67 -10.77
N THR A 130 31.00 16.26 -9.91
CA THR A 130 29.67 16.89 -9.76
C THR A 130 29.83 18.28 -9.18
N LYS A 131 29.26 19.30 -9.81
CA LYS A 131 29.28 20.66 -9.27
C LYS A 131 28.30 20.82 -8.13
N VAL A 132 28.81 21.27 -6.98
CA VAL A 132 27.99 21.43 -5.78
C VAL A 132 27.97 22.88 -5.33
N ALA A 133 26.76 23.43 -5.23
CA ALA A 133 26.48 24.71 -4.59
C ALA A 133 25.88 24.48 -3.20
N VAL A 134 26.24 25.32 -2.23
CA VAL A 134 25.73 25.24 -0.85
C VAL A 134 25.17 26.58 -0.42
N LEU A 135 23.97 26.60 0.17
CA LEU A 135 23.51 27.75 0.95
C LEU A 135 24.04 27.63 2.38
N HIS A 136 24.83 28.61 2.79
CA HIS A 136 25.43 28.67 4.11
C HIS A 136 24.92 29.86 4.91
N HIS A 137 24.76 29.69 6.21
CA HIS A 137 24.04 30.63 7.07
C HIS A 137 24.94 31.35 8.07
N ASP A 138 25.86 30.66 8.74
CA ASP A 138 26.80 31.21 9.72
C ASP A 138 27.89 30.19 10.12
N LEU A 139 29.01 30.69 10.66
CA LEU A 139 30.06 29.89 11.30
C LEU A 139 30.08 30.05 12.83
N ILE A 140 28.93 30.35 13.47
CA ILE A 140 28.86 30.63 14.91
C ILE A 140 29.55 29.55 15.75
N PRO A 141 29.30 28.23 15.54
CA PRO A 141 29.96 27.20 16.33
C PRO A 141 31.49 27.18 16.16
N LEU A 142 32.02 27.53 14.98
CA LEU A 142 33.46 27.60 14.74
C LEU A 142 34.09 28.82 15.40
N VAL A 143 33.47 29.99 15.22
CA VAL A 143 33.95 31.27 15.78
C VAL A 143 33.90 31.25 17.31
N GLN A 144 32.91 30.58 17.88
CA GLN A 144 32.73 30.41 19.32
C GLN A 144 32.98 28.94 19.75
N ALA A 145 34.09 28.36 19.30
CA ALA A 145 34.45 26.96 19.57
C ALA A 145 34.48 26.62 21.08
N ASP A 146 34.92 27.55 21.92
CA ASP A 146 34.96 27.39 23.38
C ASP A 146 33.56 27.25 24.01
N VAL A 147 32.51 27.66 23.30
CA VAL A 147 31.11 27.56 23.75
C VAL A 147 30.43 26.35 23.11
N TYR A 148 30.56 26.16 21.79
CA TYR A 148 29.75 25.19 21.05
C TYR A 148 30.46 23.88 20.70
N LEU A 149 31.79 23.83 20.65
CA LEU A 149 32.56 22.64 20.26
C LEU A 149 33.21 21.93 21.46
N GLN A 150 32.49 21.90 22.58
CA GLN A 150 32.94 21.26 23.82
C GLN A 150 32.62 19.75 23.85
N ASP A 151 31.58 19.31 23.13
CA ASP A 151 31.25 17.90 22.97
C ASP A 151 32.01 17.31 21.77
N ASP A 152 32.79 16.25 22.00
CA ASP A 152 33.62 15.64 20.96
C ASP A 152 32.81 15.08 19.79
N VAL A 153 31.59 14.56 20.04
CA VAL A 153 30.74 13.99 18.98
C VAL A 153 30.24 15.09 18.05
N TYR A 154 29.72 16.18 18.62
CA TYR A 154 29.29 17.34 17.85
C TYR A 154 30.47 18.02 17.14
N LYS A 155 31.62 18.13 17.80
CA LYS A 155 32.84 18.69 17.22
C LYS A 155 33.32 17.91 16.00
N ASP A 156 33.44 16.59 16.10
CA ASP A 156 33.87 15.74 14.99
C ASP A 156 32.89 15.85 13.80
N TYR A 157 31.58 15.81 14.10
CA TYR A 157 30.51 16.03 13.12
C TYR A 157 30.64 17.39 12.42
N TYR A 158 30.76 18.47 13.20
CA TYR A 158 30.76 19.83 12.68
C TYR A 158 32.02 20.09 11.83
N LEU A 159 33.19 19.65 12.29
CA LEU A 159 34.43 19.77 11.53
C LEU A 159 34.41 18.93 10.24
N LYS A 160 33.74 17.76 10.23
CA LYS A 160 33.48 17.00 9.01
C LYS A 160 32.65 17.81 8.01
N LYS A 161 31.58 18.50 8.45
CA LYS A 161 30.77 19.39 7.61
C LYS A 161 31.57 20.58 7.08
N ILE A 162 32.46 21.16 7.90
CA ILE A 162 33.35 22.25 7.47
C ILE A 162 34.27 21.78 6.34
N ASN A 163 34.84 20.58 6.45
CA ASN A 163 35.69 20.04 5.37
C ASN A 163 34.90 19.86 4.08
N TRP A 164 33.64 19.42 4.13
CA TRP A 164 32.79 19.39 2.94
C TRP A 164 32.45 20.77 2.40
N LEU A 165 32.15 21.74 3.28
CA LEU A 165 31.86 23.12 2.88
C LEU A 165 33.03 23.72 2.07
N LYS A 166 34.27 23.46 2.49
CA LYS A 166 35.49 23.87 1.77
C LYS A 166 35.61 23.23 0.38
N SER A 167 35.07 22.03 0.21
CA SER A 167 35.06 21.31 -1.07
C SER A 167 33.96 21.78 -2.04
N ALA A 168 33.03 22.63 -1.61
CA ALA A 168 31.98 23.15 -2.50
C ALA A 168 32.58 23.99 -3.65
N ASP A 169 31.94 23.93 -4.81
CA ASP A 169 32.32 24.74 -5.97
C ASP A 169 31.78 26.17 -5.86
N LEU A 170 30.62 26.34 -5.22
CA LEU A 170 29.96 27.63 -5.01
C LEU A 170 29.31 27.68 -3.63
N LEU A 171 29.54 28.76 -2.90
CA LEU A 171 28.92 29.06 -1.62
C LEU A 171 28.00 30.27 -1.78
N LEU A 172 26.71 30.04 -1.59
CA LEU A 172 25.71 31.10 -1.48
C LEU A 172 25.54 31.45 -0.01
N THR A 173 25.49 32.73 0.32
CA THR A 173 25.34 33.21 1.70
C THR A 173 24.13 34.13 1.83
N ASN A 174 23.55 34.15 3.03
CA ASN A 174 22.39 34.96 3.37
C ASN A 174 22.72 36.42 3.73
N SER A 175 23.99 36.75 3.97
CA SER A 175 24.47 38.12 4.30
C SER A 175 25.84 38.38 3.69
N ASP A 176 26.24 39.66 3.62
CA ASP A 176 27.61 40.03 3.27
C ASP A 176 28.56 39.68 4.42
N TYR A 177 28.11 39.84 5.66
CA TYR A 177 28.88 39.43 6.85
C TYR A 177 29.25 37.93 6.82
N THR A 178 28.29 37.03 6.57
CA THR A 178 28.57 35.58 6.47
C THR A 178 29.55 35.27 5.34
N SER A 179 29.51 36.02 4.22
CA SER A 179 30.51 35.86 3.15
C SER A 179 31.92 36.18 3.61
N SER A 180 32.10 37.32 4.28
CA SER A 180 33.38 37.72 4.84
C SER A 180 33.86 36.72 5.89
N GLU A 181 32.96 36.27 6.77
CA GLU A 181 33.26 35.29 7.82
C GLU A 181 33.75 33.96 7.23
N VAL A 182 33.10 33.46 6.18
CA VAL A 182 33.51 32.24 5.49
C VAL A 182 34.87 32.39 4.81
N THR A 183 35.12 33.50 4.12
CA THR A 183 36.42 33.74 3.47
C THR A 183 37.55 33.86 4.50
N GLU A 184 37.32 34.57 5.61
CA GLU A 184 38.32 34.79 6.66
C GLU A 184 38.63 33.51 7.45
N TRP A 185 37.61 32.81 7.94
CA TRP A 185 37.80 31.67 8.83
C TRP A 185 38.13 30.36 8.12
N LEU A 186 37.70 30.19 6.86
CA LEU A 186 37.86 28.94 6.12
C LEU A 186 38.87 29.00 4.98
N ASP A 187 39.41 30.18 4.67
CA ASP A 187 40.33 30.42 3.54
C ASP A 187 39.72 30.02 2.19
N ILE A 188 38.42 30.33 2.01
CA ILE A 188 37.69 30.06 0.77
C ILE A 188 37.80 31.29 -0.15
N PRO A 189 38.23 31.12 -1.42
CA PRO A 189 38.38 32.23 -2.36
C PRO A 189 37.07 33.00 -2.57
N GLU A 190 37.12 34.34 -2.57
CA GLU A 190 35.97 35.21 -2.81
C GLU A 190 35.23 34.87 -4.13
N SER A 191 35.96 34.40 -5.15
CA SER A 191 35.37 33.99 -6.43
C SER A 191 34.33 32.87 -6.29
N LYS A 192 34.46 32.02 -5.26
CA LYS A 192 33.54 30.94 -4.94
C LYS A 192 32.37 31.36 -4.05
N VAL A 193 32.39 32.57 -3.48
CA VAL A 193 31.37 33.04 -2.54
C VAL A 193 30.44 34.04 -3.23
N CYS A 194 29.15 34.00 -2.91
CA CYS A 194 28.17 34.95 -3.42
C CYS A 194 27.04 35.19 -2.41
N THR A 195 26.86 36.44 -1.99
CA THR A 195 25.69 36.82 -1.20
C THR A 195 24.46 36.87 -2.08
N ILE A 196 23.44 36.10 -1.71
CA ILE A 196 22.11 36.12 -2.34
C ILE A 196 21.08 36.84 -1.47
N SER A 197 21.46 37.20 -0.24
CA SER A 197 20.58 37.75 0.79
C SER A 197 19.48 36.77 1.24
N ALA A 198 18.55 37.24 2.06
CA ALA A 198 17.32 36.54 2.44
C ALA A 198 16.14 37.51 2.43
N ALA A 199 14.91 37.00 2.62
CA ALA A 199 13.71 37.84 2.70
C ALA A 199 12.65 37.25 3.64
N THR A 200 11.61 38.02 3.92
CA THR A 200 10.42 37.56 4.66
C THR A 200 9.46 36.79 3.75
N GLU A 201 8.62 35.96 4.35
CA GLU A 201 7.49 35.33 3.67
C GLU A 201 6.32 36.31 3.50
N GLU A 202 5.44 36.03 2.54
CA GLU A 202 4.35 36.95 2.15
C GLU A 202 3.35 37.27 3.27
N HIS A 203 3.20 36.39 4.27
CA HIS A 203 2.26 36.58 5.37
C HIS A 203 2.76 37.58 6.43
N PHE A 204 4.03 37.97 6.39
CA PHE A 204 4.53 39.11 7.18
C PHE A 204 4.23 40.38 6.38
N ASP A 205 3.14 41.05 6.73
CA ASP A 205 2.72 42.27 6.05
C ASP A 205 2.07 43.28 7.02
N ILE A 206 1.63 44.41 6.46
CA ILE A 206 0.89 45.47 7.17
C ILE A 206 -0.63 45.38 6.97
N SER A 207 -1.16 44.21 6.61
CA SER A 207 -2.59 44.03 6.38
C SER A 207 -3.41 44.38 7.64
N GLU A 208 -4.64 44.87 7.44
CA GLU A 208 -5.52 45.27 8.55
C GLU A 208 -5.91 44.06 9.40
N ILE A 209 -5.26 43.94 10.55
CA ILE A 209 -5.66 43.02 11.62
C ILE A 209 -6.79 43.68 12.43
N SER A 210 -7.83 42.91 12.77
CA SER A 210 -8.99 43.45 13.48
C SER A 210 -8.64 43.93 14.88
N ALA A 211 -9.36 44.95 15.38
CA ALA A 211 -9.18 45.45 16.75
C ALA A 211 -9.45 44.37 17.83
N ASN A 212 -10.23 43.34 17.50
CA ASN A 212 -10.47 42.21 18.38
C ASN A 212 -9.21 41.35 18.55
N ASN A 213 -8.48 41.06 17.46
CA ASN A 213 -7.23 40.28 17.53
C ASN A 213 -6.18 40.96 18.43
N PHE A 214 -6.10 42.30 18.38
CA PHE A 214 -5.20 43.06 19.24
C PHE A 214 -5.58 42.97 20.72
N SER A 215 -6.87 43.03 21.03
CA SER A 215 -7.38 42.94 22.39
C SER A 215 -7.22 41.53 22.96
N GLU A 216 -7.55 40.51 22.17
CA GLU A 216 -7.40 39.10 22.51
C GLU A 216 -5.93 38.74 22.80
N LEU A 217 -4.99 39.17 21.96
CA LEU A 217 -3.57 38.89 22.18
C LEU A 217 -3.05 39.58 23.44
N LYS A 218 -3.44 40.84 23.68
CA LYS A 218 -3.06 41.56 24.91
C LYS A 218 -3.60 40.87 26.17
N GLU A 219 -4.86 40.45 26.15
CA GLU A 219 -5.48 39.71 27.26
C GLU A 219 -4.78 38.37 27.48
N LYS A 220 -4.57 37.60 26.41
CA LYS A 220 -3.93 36.27 26.43
C LYS A 220 -2.55 36.28 27.09
N TYR A 221 -1.76 37.32 26.87
CA TYR A 221 -0.37 37.42 27.38
C TYR A 221 -0.20 38.42 28.53
N GLY A 222 -1.27 39.03 29.05
CA GLY A 222 -1.20 39.97 30.18
C GLY A 222 -0.53 41.31 29.84
N ILE A 223 -0.66 41.77 28.61
CA ILE A 223 -0.04 43.00 28.11
C ILE A 223 -1.00 44.17 28.34
N THR A 224 -0.58 45.14 29.13
CA THR A 224 -1.40 46.29 29.56
C THR A 224 -0.82 47.63 29.10
N ARG A 225 0.37 47.64 28.49
CA ARG A 225 1.12 48.83 28.08
C ARG A 225 1.54 48.77 26.60
N ASP A 226 2.20 49.82 26.13
CA ASP A 226 2.87 49.79 24.82
C ASP A 226 3.99 48.74 24.81
N ILE A 227 4.22 48.08 23.68
CA ILE A 227 5.13 46.93 23.59
C ILE A 227 6.53 47.37 23.11
N VAL A 228 7.54 47.07 23.93
CA VAL A 228 8.93 46.94 23.48
C VAL A 228 9.18 45.46 23.24
N LEU A 229 9.23 45.07 21.97
CA LEU A 229 9.26 43.67 21.56
C LEU A 229 10.69 43.18 21.35
N TYR A 230 11.01 42.03 21.93
CA TYR A 230 12.20 41.25 21.58
C TYR A 230 11.82 39.82 21.20
N ALA A 231 12.02 39.46 19.93
CA ALA A 231 11.69 38.14 19.39
C ALA A 231 12.91 37.45 18.73
N PRO A 232 13.90 36.97 19.51
CA PRO A 232 15.12 36.35 18.96
C PRO A 232 14.93 34.91 18.46
N GLY A 233 13.75 34.31 18.67
CA GLY A 233 13.37 32.94 18.31
C GLY A 233 13.70 31.88 19.37
N GLY A 234 14.90 31.94 19.99
CA GLY A 234 15.35 30.95 20.98
C GLY A 234 16.19 31.54 22.11
N PHE A 235 16.53 30.71 23.10
CA PHE A 235 17.32 31.09 24.27
C PHE A 235 18.77 30.62 24.16
N ASP A 236 19.67 31.55 23.89
CA ASP A 236 21.12 31.31 23.75
C ASP A 236 21.89 32.54 24.27
N SER A 237 23.10 32.34 24.78
CA SER A 237 23.95 33.41 25.34
C SER A 237 24.20 34.55 24.34
N ARG A 238 24.33 34.24 23.04
CA ARG A 238 24.52 35.23 21.97
C ARG A 238 23.31 36.13 21.76
N LYS A 239 22.12 35.74 22.21
CA LYS A 239 20.90 36.55 22.13
C LYS A 239 20.83 37.61 23.25
N ASN A 240 21.84 37.70 24.11
CA ASN A 240 22.08 38.87 24.97
C ASN A 240 20.91 39.31 25.89
N PHE A 241 20.03 38.39 26.29
CA PHE A 241 18.84 38.68 27.10
C PHE A 241 19.16 39.48 28.37
N LYS A 242 20.26 39.11 29.06
CA LYS A 242 20.67 39.75 30.30
C LYS A 242 20.91 41.25 30.12
N ARG A 243 21.76 41.66 29.17
CA ARG A 243 22.08 43.08 28.96
C ARG A 243 20.87 43.87 28.50
N LEU A 244 19.98 43.27 27.70
CA LEU A 244 18.74 43.93 27.29
C LEU A 244 17.83 44.22 28.49
N ILE A 245 17.65 43.27 29.41
CA ILE A 245 16.85 43.46 30.63
C ILE A 245 17.49 44.53 31.53
N GLU A 246 18.82 44.50 31.69
CA GLU A 246 19.57 45.50 32.44
C GLU A 246 19.50 46.91 31.81
N ALA A 247 19.40 47.00 30.48
CA ALA A 247 19.25 48.26 29.78
C ALA A 247 17.82 48.81 29.94
N TYR A 248 16.82 47.94 29.82
CA TYR A 248 15.42 48.31 30.02
C TYR A 248 15.15 48.82 31.43
N SER A 249 15.80 48.25 32.46
CA SER A 249 15.65 48.71 33.85
C SER A 249 16.19 50.12 34.10
N LYS A 250 17.10 50.62 33.25
CA LYS A 250 17.69 51.97 33.33
C LYS A 250 16.83 53.05 32.68
N LEU A 251 15.75 52.69 31.98
CA LEU A 251 14.80 53.67 31.46
C LEU A 251 14.14 54.48 32.59
N THR A 252 13.75 55.73 32.30
CA THR A 252 13.10 56.57 33.31
C THR A 252 11.78 55.95 33.78
N PRO A 253 11.35 56.23 35.02
CA PRO A 253 10.08 55.73 35.55
C PRO A 253 8.90 56.01 34.61
N GLU A 254 8.83 57.20 33.98
CA GLU A 254 7.72 57.54 33.09
C GLU A 254 7.68 56.65 31.83
N LEU A 255 8.85 56.26 31.30
CA LEU A 255 8.92 55.35 30.16
C LEU A 255 8.56 53.92 30.55
N ARG A 256 9.00 53.43 31.72
CA ARG A 256 8.65 52.08 32.19
C ARG A 256 7.19 51.94 32.62
N GLU A 257 6.54 53.04 33.04
CA GLU A 257 5.10 53.07 33.31
C GLU A 257 4.24 53.02 32.04
N LYS A 258 4.76 53.48 30.90
CA LYS A 258 4.06 53.49 29.61
C LYS A 258 4.34 52.28 28.72
N ASN A 259 5.42 51.54 28.99
CA ASN A 259 5.88 50.44 28.13
C ASN A 259 6.08 49.13 28.93
N GLN A 260 5.99 47.99 28.24
CA GLN A 260 6.34 46.66 28.74
C GLN A 260 7.39 46.04 27.84
N LEU A 261 8.42 45.41 28.43
CA LEU A 261 9.35 44.57 27.70
C LEU A 261 8.70 43.20 27.46
N VAL A 262 8.34 42.91 26.22
CA VAL A 262 7.74 41.63 25.83
C VAL A 262 8.78 40.79 25.12
N ILE A 263 9.11 39.64 25.70
CA ILE A 263 10.09 38.71 25.16
C ILE A 263 9.37 37.49 24.60
N VAL A 264 9.44 37.33 23.29
CA VAL A 264 8.89 36.20 22.54
C VAL A 264 10.00 35.20 22.24
N SER A 265 10.06 34.14 23.03
CA SER A 265 11.08 33.09 22.91
C SER A 265 10.60 31.80 23.54
N LYS A 266 10.97 30.66 22.94
CA LYS A 266 10.78 29.35 23.56
C LYS A 266 11.74 29.22 24.74
N LEU A 267 11.18 29.15 25.95
CA LEU A 267 11.91 29.13 27.22
C LEU A 267 11.50 27.91 28.04
N SER A 268 12.47 27.23 28.64
CA SER A 268 12.21 26.26 29.71
C SER A 268 11.83 26.97 31.02
N ASP A 269 11.29 26.23 31.99
CA ASP A 269 10.98 26.78 33.32
C ASP A 269 12.22 27.33 34.04
N SER A 270 13.39 26.71 33.81
CA SER A 270 14.67 27.22 34.30
C SER A 270 15.07 28.53 33.62
N ASP A 271 14.89 28.66 32.30
CA ASP A 271 15.22 29.89 31.57
C ASP A 271 14.32 31.04 32.03
N ARG A 272 13.02 30.77 32.19
CA ARG A 272 12.05 31.75 32.73
C ARG A 272 12.46 32.22 34.12
N SER A 273 12.77 31.28 35.02
CA SER A 273 13.20 31.59 36.38
C SER A 273 14.49 32.42 36.40
N TYR A 274 15.45 32.09 35.53
CA TYR A 274 16.68 32.85 35.35
C TYR A 274 16.42 34.29 34.88
N LEU A 275 15.60 34.48 33.84
CA LEU A 275 15.25 35.81 33.34
C LEU A 275 14.49 36.65 34.38
N HIS A 276 13.54 36.06 35.11
CA HIS A 276 12.87 36.74 36.22
C HIS A 276 13.83 37.10 37.35
N SER A 277 14.83 36.25 37.64
CA SER A 277 15.85 36.58 38.64
C SER A 277 16.69 37.80 38.23
N ILE A 278 17.05 37.92 36.95
CA ILE A 278 17.75 39.10 36.43
C ILE A 278 16.86 40.33 36.59
N ALA A 279 15.60 40.26 36.16
CA ALA A 279 14.66 41.38 36.26
C ALA A 279 14.48 41.87 37.71
N ARG A 280 14.32 40.95 38.67
CA ARG A 280 14.20 41.28 40.10
C ARG A 280 15.48 41.89 40.67
N ASN A 281 16.65 41.37 40.29
CA ASN A 281 17.93 41.95 40.71
C ASN A 281 18.11 43.39 40.19
N GLN A 282 17.50 43.70 39.05
CA GLN A 282 17.45 45.04 38.47
C GLN A 282 16.24 45.87 38.96
N GLN A 283 15.53 45.41 39.98
CA GLN A 283 14.40 46.10 40.61
C GLN A 283 13.24 46.41 39.63
N LEU A 284 13.05 45.58 38.60
CA LEU A 284 11.84 45.62 37.76
C LEU A 284 10.66 45.01 38.52
N ARG A 285 9.48 45.63 38.38
CA ARG A 285 8.20 45.07 38.86
C ARG A 285 7.80 43.87 38.00
N ASP A 286 7.06 42.94 38.58
CA ASP A 286 6.62 41.73 37.88
C ASP A 286 5.73 42.03 36.66
N ASP A 287 5.12 43.22 36.59
CA ASP A 287 4.27 43.68 35.47
C ASP A 287 5.03 44.48 34.40
N GLU A 288 6.34 44.71 34.52
CA GLU A 288 7.16 45.45 33.55
C GLU A 288 7.75 44.57 32.44
N MET A 289 7.82 43.25 32.65
CA MET A 289 8.37 42.28 31.70
C MET A 289 7.42 41.10 31.50
N VAL A 290 7.13 40.78 30.25
CA VAL A 290 6.27 39.65 29.86
C VAL A 290 7.09 38.62 29.10
N LEU A 291 7.11 37.38 29.59
CA LEU A 291 7.71 36.22 28.91
C LEU A 291 6.61 35.36 28.29
N THR A 292 6.37 35.49 26.98
CA THR A 292 5.22 34.84 26.34
C THR A 292 5.40 33.33 26.18
N GLY A 293 6.64 32.87 26.01
CA GLY A 293 6.94 31.50 25.61
C GLY A 293 6.85 31.32 24.09
N TYR A 294 6.47 30.12 23.66
CA TYR A 294 6.19 29.86 22.25
C TYR A 294 4.93 30.61 21.80
N VAL A 295 4.98 31.18 20.60
CA VAL A 295 3.91 31.98 19.99
C VAL A 295 3.72 31.45 18.57
N SER A 296 2.47 31.38 18.10
CA SER A 296 2.17 30.99 16.71
C SER A 296 2.65 32.06 15.72
N GLU A 297 2.85 31.70 14.45
CA GLU A 297 3.22 32.69 13.43
C GLU A 297 2.16 33.78 13.29
N GLN A 298 0.87 33.44 13.38
CA GLN A 298 -0.21 34.44 13.33
C GLN A 298 -0.11 35.44 14.48
N ASP A 299 0.09 34.96 15.71
CA ASP A 299 0.25 35.84 16.87
C ASP A 299 1.55 36.66 16.76
N LEU A 300 2.61 36.09 16.17
CA LEU A 300 3.89 36.79 15.97
C LEU A 300 3.75 37.98 15.01
N VAL A 301 3.00 37.84 13.92
CA VAL A 301 2.67 38.97 13.02
C VAL A 301 1.95 40.07 13.81
N VAL A 302 0.96 39.70 14.63
CA VAL A 302 0.23 40.64 15.48
C VAL A 302 1.16 41.33 16.48
N PHE A 303 2.09 40.60 17.10
CA PHE A 303 3.11 41.17 17.98
C PHE A 303 3.97 42.21 17.26
N TYR A 304 4.43 41.92 16.04
CA TYR A 304 5.22 42.87 15.27
C TYR A 304 4.41 44.15 14.94
N GLN A 305 3.16 44.01 14.51
CA GLN A 305 2.31 45.17 14.20
C GLN A 305 1.95 45.99 15.46
N LEU A 306 1.79 45.35 16.62
CA LEU A 306 1.53 46.02 17.90
C LEU A 306 2.77 46.62 18.56
N ALA A 307 3.97 46.19 18.15
CA ALA A 307 5.21 46.67 18.73
C ALA A 307 5.34 48.18 18.52
N LYS A 308 5.45 48.92 19.64
CA LYS A 308 5.84 50.33 19.57
C LYS A 308 7.28 50.45 19.08
N LEU A 309 8.12 49.56 19.59
CA LEU A 309 9.53 49.43 19.22
C LEU A 309 9.93 47.95 19.23
N PHE A 310 10.54 47.48 18.16
CA PHE A 310 11.25 46.22 18.09
C PHE A 310 12.73 46.47 18.37
N VAL A 311 13.30 45.71 19.30
CA VAL A 311 14.72 45.79 19.67
C VAL A 311 15.39 44.45 19.42
N PHE A 312 16.54 44.44 18.74
CA PHE A 312 17.27 43.20 18.45
C PHE A 312 18.72 43.28 18.92
N ALA A 313 18.99 42.74 20.12
CA ALA A 313 20.25 42.94 20.86
C ALA A 313 21.27 41.80 20.72
N SER A 314 21.10 40.90 19.74
CA SER A 314 22.01 39.76 19.53
C SER A 314 23.46 40.20 19.32
N LEU A 315 24.40 39.40 19.85
CA LEU A 315 25.85 39.57 19.73
C LEU A 315 26.38 39.00 18.41
N HIS A 316 25.71 37.99 17.84
CA HIS A 316 26.13 37.34 16.61
C HIS A 316 24.92 36.74 15.88
N GLU A 317 24.67 37.15 14.63
CA GLU A 317 23.74 36.50 13.70
C GLU A 317 24.35 36.34 12.31
N GLY A 318 23.94 35.26 11.62
CA GLY A 318 24.19 35.10 10.19
C GLY A 318 23.35 35.99 9.27
N PHE A 319 22.14 36.39 9.69
CA PHE A 319 21.33 37.39 8.96
C PHE A 319 20.47 38.23 9.91
N GLY A 320 19.63 37.59 10.73
CA GLY A 320 18.69 38.28 11.62
C GLY A 320 17.29 38.45 11.03
N LEU A 321 16.69 37.36 10.52
CA LEU A 321 15.34 37.37 9.94
C LEU A 321 14.25 38.07 10.79
N PRO A 322 14.22 37.95 12.13
CA PRO A 322 13.23 38.66 12.95
C PRO A 322 13.26 40.19 12.81
N ILE A 323 14.42 40.78 12.51
CA ILE A 323 14.54 42.21 12.23
C ILE A 323 13.74 42.56 10.99
N LEU A 324 13.94 41.78 9.92
CA LEU A 324 13.26 42.01 8.66
C LEU A 324 11.76 41.75 8.79
N GLU A 325 11.34 40.67 9.49
CA GLU A 325 9.93 40.40 9.79
C GLU A 325 9.26 41.57 10.52
N ALA A 326 9.89 42.10 11.57
CA ALA A 326 9.38 43.25 12.30
C ALA A 326 9.25 44.49 11.41
N MET A 327 10.26 44.75 10.58
CA MET A 327 10.26 45.89 9.67
C MET A 327 9.21 45.77 8.56
N THR A 328 9.01 44.58 8.00
CA THR A 328 7.96 44.30 7.00
C THR A 328 6.56 44.49 7.59
N CYS A 329 6.35 44.13 8.86
CA CYS A 329 5.12 44.40 9.60
C CYS A 329 4.96 45.85 10.10
N GLY A 330 5.90 46.75 9.76
CA GLY A 330 5.81 48.18 10.06
C GLY A 330 6.29 48.59 11.47
N ALA A 331 6.97 47.72 12.21
CA ALA A 331 7.54 48.06 13.51
C ALA A 331 8.71 49.04 13.34
N ALA A 332 8.83 50.02 14.26
CA ALA A 332 10.08 50.75 14.41
C ALA A 332 11.14 49.79 14.98
N THR A 333 12.31 49.75 14.36
CA THR A 333 13.33 48.74 14.68
C THR A 333 14.67 49.38 15.03
N ILE A 334 15.26 48.93 16.14
CA ILE A 334 16.65 49.21 16.54
C ILE A 334 17.39 47.90 16.80
N GLY A 335 18.72 47.90 16.66
CA GLY A 335 19.49 46.67 16.88
C GLY A 335 20.99 46.88 17.07
N SER A 336 21.70 45.78 17.31
CA SER A 336 23.14 45.77 17.51
C SER A 336 23.93 46.28 16.29
N ASN A 337 25.07 46.92 16.51
CA ASN A 337 25.98 47.39 15.46
C ASN A 337 27.00 46.34 14.96
N VAL A 338 26.80 45.06 15.25
CA VAL A 338 27.74 43.96 14.94
C VAL A 338 27.12 42.91 14.03
N THR A 339 27.97 42.16 13.32
CA THR A 339 27.59 41.06 12.41
C THR A 339 26.68 41.51 11.26
N SER A 340 25.67 40.74 10.88
CA SER A 340 24.71 41.03 9.80
C SER A 340 23.60 42.03 10.18
N ILE A 341 23.50 42.43 11.45
CA ILE A 341 22.40 43.32 11.90
C ILE A 341 22.44 44.71 11.23
N PRO A 342 23.62 45.37 11.06
CA PRO A 342 23.71 46.66 10.37
C PRO A 342 23.23 46.64 8.91
N GLU A 343 23.49 45.57 8.16
CA GLU A 343 23.06 45.45 6.76
C GLU A 343 21.54 45.26 6.63
N VAL A 344 20.92 44.50 7.55
CA VAL A 344 19.46 44.29 7.55
C VAL A 344 18.73 45.58 7.94
N ILE A 345 19.16 46.23 9.02
CA ILE A 345 18.55 47.49 9.48
C ILE A 345 18.82 48.63 8.50
N GLY A 346 20.02 48.71 7.90
CA GLY A 346 20.35 49.70 6.88
C GLY A 346 20.26 51.16 7.33
N TYR A 347 20.29 51.43 8.64
CA TYR A 347 20.24 52.78 9.21
C TYR A 347 21.14 52.91 10.43
N ALA A 348 22.27 53.60 10.28
CA ALA A 348 23.30 53.71 11.32
C ALA A 348 22.78 54.31 12.65
N ASP A 349 21.87 55.29 12.60
CA ASP A 349 21.32 55.90 13.81
C ASP A 349 20.42 54.95 14.62
N ALA A 350 19.93 53.87 14.00
CA ALA A 350 19.11 52.85 14.65
C ALA A 350 19.96 51.79 15.39
N LEU A 351 21.29 51.89 15.33
CA LEU A 351 22.21 50.89 15.88
C LEU A 351 22.73 51.27 17.28
N PHE A 352 23.07 50.27 18.08
CA PHE A 352 23.72 50.41 19.39
C PHE A 352 24.84 49.37 19.59
N ASP A 353 25.78 49.64 20.51
CA ASP A 353 26.78 48.65 20.92
C ASP A 353 26.15 47.62 21.86
N PRO A 354 26.02 46.34 21.47
CA PRO A 354 25.33 45.34 22.28
C PRO A 354 26.13 44.87 23.50
N TYR A 355 27.41 45.24 23.62
CA TYR A 355 28.23 44.93 24.79
C TYR A 355 28.09 45.98 25.91
N SER A 356 27.51 47.14 25.60
CA SER A 356 27.27 48.26 26.52
C SER A 356 25.80 48.37 26.91
N VAL A 357 25.49 48.14 28.19
CA VAL A 357 24.12 48.30 28.73
C VAL A 357 23.62 49.73 28.57
N GLU A 358 24.51 50.69 28.76
CA GLU A 358 24.30 52.13 28.57
C GLU A 358 23.92 52.44 27.12
N SER A 359 24.67 51.92 26.14
CA SER A 359 24.35 52.15 24.72
C SER A 359 22.97 51.60 24.33
N ILE A 360 22.61 50.41 24.82
CA ILE A 360 21.28 49.82 24.60
C ILE A 360 20.19 50.71 25.26
N SER A 361 20.41 51.12 26.50
CA SER A 361 19.47 51.95 27.27
C SER A 361 19.24 53.31 26.63
N ASP A 362 20.31 53.99 26.21
CA ASP A 362 20.24 55.30 25.57
C ASP A 362 19.46 55.22 24.24
N LYS A 363 19.67 54.15 23.46
CA LYS A 363 18.93 53.95 22.21
C LYS A 363 17.46 53.62 22.45
N LEU A 364 17.15 52.78 23.44
CA LEU A 364 15.77 52.52 23.88
C LEU A 364 15.10 53.82 24.36
N GLN A 365 15.77 54.62 25.18
CA GLN A 365 15.25 55.89 25.67
C GLN A 365 14.98 56.87 24.54
N GLN A 366 15.92 57.03 23.60
CA GLN A 366 15.75 57.87 22.42
C GLN A 366 14.52 57.44 21.61
N ALA A 367 14.43 56.15 21.27
CA ALA A 367 13.33 55.62 20.46
C ALA A 367 11.97 55.72 21.16
N LEU A 368 11.90 55.64 22.49
CA LEU A 368 10.65 55.69 23.25
C LEU A 368 10.21 57.10 23.68
N SER A 369 11.11 58.11 23.61
CA SER A 369 10.84 59.49 24.04
C SER A 369 10.86 60.52 22.92
N ASP A 370 11.47 60.23 21.77
CA ASP A 370 11.50 61.08 20.59
C ASP A 370 10.55 60.53 19.50
N ASP A 371 9.32 61.04 19.46
CA ASP A 371 8.31 60.64 18.48
C ASP A 371 8.75 60.90 17.03
N VAL A 372 9.61 61.90 16.79
CA VAL A 372 10.13 62.20 15.45
C VAL A 372 11.13 61.12 15.03
N PHE A 373 12.02 60.71 15.95
CA PHE A 373 12.93 59.60 15.70
C PHE A 373 12.18 58.29 15.50
N LEU A 374 11.17 57.99 16.34
CA LEU A 374 10.34 56.79 16.19
C LEU A 374 9.60 56.75 14.84
N ALA A 375 9.04 57.88 14.40
CA ALA A 375 8.40 57.98 13.08
C ALA A 375 9.39 57.76 11.93
N LYS A 376 10.63 58.25 12.05
CA LYS A 376 11.70 57.98 11.08
C LYS A 376 12.06 56.49 11.04
N LEU A 377 12.17 55.83 12.19
CA LEU A 377 12.42 54.38 12.27
C LEU A 377 11.32 53.58 11.57
N LYS A 378 10.05 53.90 11.82
CA LYS A 378 8.90 53.23 11.15
C LYS A 378 8.93 53.43 9.63
N LYS A 379 9.18 54.67 9.19
CA LYS A 379 9.27 54.98 7.75
C LYS A 379 10.42 54.20 7.10
N HIS A 380 11.61 54.24 7.70
CA HIS A 380 12.78 53.54 7.21
C HIS A 380 12.58 52.02 7.20
N ALA A 381 11.89 51.46 8.20
CA ALA A 381 11.59 50.04 8.28
C ALA A 381 10.90 49.53 7.00
N LEU A 382 9.86 50.22 6.54
CA LEU A 382 9.13 49.88 5.31
C LEU A 382 9.96 50.08 4.05
N GLU A 383 10.74 51.17 3.98
CA GLU A 383 11.61 51.46 2.82
C GLU A 383 12.76 50.44 2.67
N GLN A 384 13.31 50.00 3.80
CA GLN A 384 14.42 49.06 3.84
C GLN A 384 13.95 47.62 3.63
N SER A 385 12.85 47.19 4.26
CA SER A 385 12.33 45.83 4.09
C SER A 385 11.96 45.53 2.64
N ALA A 386 11.42 46.51 1.91
CA ALA A 386 11.09 46.41 0.48
C ALA A 386 12.31 46.13 -0.45
N LYS A 387 13.54 46.28 0.04
CA LYS A 387 14.75 45.95 -0.74
C LYS A 387 15.00 44.45 -0.82
N PHE A 388 14.57 43.70 0.18
CA PHE A 388 14.78 42.26 0.32
C PHE A 388 13.71 41.49 -0.47
N SER A 389 14.13 40.49 -1.23
CA SER A 389 13.22 39.70 -2.04
C SER A 389 13.80 38.33 -2.32
N TRP A 390 13.01 37.29 -2.05
CA TRP A 390 13.36 35.93 -2.42
C TRP A 390 13.53 35.76 -3.93
N ASP A 391 12.76 36.49 -4.74
CA ASP A 391 12.88 36.42 -6.21
C ASP A 391 14.20 37.00 -6.72
N LYS A 392 14.68 38.09 -6.09
CA LYS A 392 16.04 38.59 -6.34
C LYS A 392 17.09 37.55 -5.94
N ALA A 393 16.97 36.94 -4.76
CA ALA A 393 17.88 35.90 -4.30
C ALA A 393 17.92 34.69 -5.25
N GLY A 394 16.75 34.23 -5.71
CA GLY A 394 16.62 33.14 -6.68
C GLY A 394 17.24 33.46 -8.04
N THR A 395 17.04 34.69 -8.53
CA THR A 395 17.65 35.17 -9.79
C THR A 395 19.18 35.21 -9.69
N ILE A 396 19.72 35.71 -8.57
CA ILE A 396 21.17 35.74 -8.33
C ILE A 396 21.71 34.30 -8.25
N ALA A 397 21.06 33.42 -7.50
CA ALA A 397 21.46 32.01 -7.39
C ALA A 397 21.53 31.33 -8.78
N LEU A 398 20.48 31.47 -9.60
CA LEU A 398 20.46 30.96 -10.97
C LEU A 398 21.63 31.49 -11.81
N SER A 399 21.86 32.80 -11.81
CA SER A 399 22.97 33.40 -12.56
C SER A 399 24.34 32.88 -12.13
N ARG A 400 24.51 32.54 -10.84
CA ARG A 400 25.75 31.95 -10.33
C ARG A 400 25.89 30.48 -10.71
N PHE A 401 24.78 29.73 -10.76
CA PHE A 401 24.79 28.36 -11.30
C PHE A 401 25.17 28.35 -12.78
N GLU A 402 24.59 29.24 -13.60
CA GLU A 402 24.93 29.39 -15.01
C GLU A 402 26.42 29.68 -15.21
N ARG A 403 26.96 30.62 -14.43
CA ARG A 403 28.39 30.95 -14.47
C ARG A 403 29.27 29.77 -14.05
N LEU A 404 28.90 29.06 -12.99
CA LEU A 404 29.64 27.90 -12.49
C LEU A 404 29.75 26.81 -13.57
N VAL A 405 28.65 26.54 -14.28
CA VAL A 405 28.62 25.56 -15.37
C VAL A 405 29.43 26.06 -16.57
N ALA A 406 29.31 27.34 -16.95
CA ALA A 406 30.05 27.92 -18.06
C ALA A 406 31.57 27.90 -17.84
N GLU A 407 32.04 28.08 -16.60
CA GLU A 407 33.47 28.03 -16.24
C GLU A 407 34.02 26.59 -16.21
N ALA A 408 33.18 25.58 -16.00
CA ALA A 408 33.58 24.17 -15.95
C ALA A 408 33.84 23.55 -17.33
N GLY A 409 33.18 24.06 -18.38
CA GLY A 409 33.24 23.52 -19.75
C GLY A 409 32.49 22.20 -19.93
N ASP A 410 32.54 21.64 -21.14
CA ASP A 410 31.91 20.34 -21.45
C ASP A 410 32.71 19.20 -20.79
N VAL A 411 32.17 18.63 -19.72
CA VAL A 411 32.73 17.44 -19.07
C VAL A 411 31.91 16.23 -19.49
N GLU A 412 32.58 15.17 -19.95
CA GLU A 412 31.92 13.91 -20.27
C GLU A 412 31.30 13.31 -19.01
N PHE A 413 29.97 13.10 -19.04
CA PHE A 413 29.20 12.57 -17.92
C PHE A 413 29.33 11.04 -17.89
N GLU A 414 29.84 10.49 -16.79
CA GLU A 414 29.94 9.05 -16.55
C GLU A 414 29.08 8.68 -15.34
N SER A 415 28.03 7.86 -15.55
CA SER A 415 27.18 7.40 -14.44
C SER A 415 27.94 6.53 -13.45
N VAL A 416 27.63 6.65 -12.17
CA VAL A 416 28.09 5.72 -11.13
C VAL A 416 27.39 4.39 -11.33
N THR A 417 28.16 3.36 -11.64
CA THR A 417 27.66 1.98 -11.80
C THR A 417 27.39 1.32 -10.45
N SER A 418 26.50 0.33 -10.41
CA SER A 418 26.25 -0.46 -9.19
C SER A 418 27.52 -1.11 -8.65
N SER A 419 28.43 -1.59 -9.51
CA SER A 419 29.71 -2.17 -9.09
C SER A 419 30.63 -1.16 -8.41
N GLN A 420 30.69 0.08 -8.90
CA GLN A 420 31.47 1.15 -8.25
C GLN A 420 30.88 1.50 -6.89
N LEU A 421 29.55 1.61 -6.78
CA LEU A 421 28.89 1.90 -5.51
C LEU A 421 29.08 0.76 -4.49
N ILE A 422 28.91 -0.50 -4.91
CA ILE A 422 29.19 -1.67 -4.06
C ILE A 422 30.64 -1.66 -3.59
N SER A 423 31.60 -1.35 -4.48
CA SER A 423 33.01 -1.26 -4.11
C SER A 423 33.26 -0.16 -3.07
N ALA A 424 32.66 1.03 -3.24
CA ALA A 424 32.77 2.12 -2.28
C ALA A 424 32.20 1.73 -0.91
N VAL A 425 31.00 1.14 -0.87
CA VAL A 425 30.36 0.66 0.38
C VAL A 425 31.19 -0.43 1.06
N SER A 426 31.74 -1.38 0.29
CA SER A 426 32.58 -2.46 0.82
C SER A 426 33.92 -1.97 1.37
N SER A 427 34.34 -0.75 1.02
CA SER A 427 35.61 -0.15 1.45
C SER A 427 35.52 0.66 2.73
N ILE A 428 34.32 0.83 3.29
CA ILE A 428 34.08 1.60 4.51
C ILE A 428 34.85 0.99 5.67
N LYS A 429 35.59 1.83 6.40
CA LYS A 429 36.36 1.43 7.58
C LYS A 429 35.83 2.14 8.82
N CYS A 430 35.15 1.39 9.68
CA CYS A 430 34.59 1.88 10.93
C CYS A 430 34.90 0.90 12.06
N ARG A 431 34.59 1.31 13.30
CA ARG A 431 34.90 0.53 14.50
C ARG A 431 34.03 -0.73 14.64
N GLU A 432 32.81 -0.69 14.13
CA GLU A 432 31.84 -1.79 14.18
C GLU A 432 31.50 -2.22 12.75
N GLU A 433 31.55 -3.52 12.47
CA GLU A 433 31.15 -4.08 11.17
C GLU A 433 29.62 -3.94 10.97
N PRO A 434 29.13 -3.78 9.73
CA PRO A 434 27.70 -3.74 9.46
C PRO A 434 27.03 -5.06 9.84
N SER A 435 25.81 -4.98 10.37
CA SER A 435 24.97 -6.16 10.55
C SER A 435 24.38 -6.63 9.21
N ASP A 436 23.89 -7.88 9.16
CA ASP A 436 23.15 -8.40 8.00
C ASP A 436 21.94 -7.52 7.64
N ASN A 437 21.33 -6.87 8.65
CA ASN A 437 20.22 -5.95 8.43
C ASN A 437 20.67 -4.65 7.76
N ASP A 438 21.83 -4.12 8.15
CA ASP A 438 22.40 -2.93 7.51
C ASP A 438 22.76 -3.22 6.05
N LEU A 439 23.32 -4.40 5.76
CA LEU A 439 23.63 -4.85 4.40
C LEU A 439 22.35 -5.03 3.56
N ARG A 440 21.32 -5.69 4.11
CA ARG A 440 20.02 -5.86 3.42
C ARG A 440 19.37 -4.51 3.13
N SER A 441 19.28 -3.64 4.13
CA SER A 441 18.68 -2.30 3.97
C SER A 441 19.44 -1.46 2.94
N THR A 442 20.77 -1.60 2.89
CA THR A 442 21.60 -0.94 1.87
C THR A 442 21.30 -1.48 0.48
N ALA A 443 21.23 -2.80 0.30
CA ALA A 443 20.91 -3.42 -0.98
C ALA A 443 19.53 -3.00 -1.49
N GLU A 444 18.52 -3.00 -0.61
CA GLU A 444 17.16 -2.53 -0.93
C GLU A 444 17.13 -1.05 -1.32
N ALA A 445 17.84 -0.19 -0.58
CA ALA A 445 17.95 1.22 -0.91
C ALA A 445 18.62 1.45 -2.28
N MET A 446 19.69 0.71 -2.58
CA MET A 446 20.39 0.77 -3.86
C MET A 446 19.50 0.32 -5.02
N ASP A 447 18.77 -0.79 -4.84
CA ASP A 447 17.84 -1.32 -5.83
C ASP A 447 16.70 -0.33 -6.13
N ARG A 448 16.06 0.22 -5.09
CA ARG A 448 15.02 1.27 -5.24
C ARG A 448 15.54 2.50 -5.95
N ASN A 449 16.74 2.95 -5.62
CA ASN A 449 17.38 4.10 -6.26
C ASN A 449 17.70 3.84 -7.73
N ALA A 450 18.26 2.67 -8.05
CA ALA A 450 18.52 2.26 -9.42
C ALA A 450 17.22 2.23 -10.23
N LYS A 451 16.16 1.60 -9.67
CA LYS A 451 14.86 1.54 -10.31
C LYS A 451 14.21 2.90 -10.52
N ARG A 452 14.34 3.80 -9.55
CA ARG A 452 13.88 5.19 -9.69
C ARG A 452 14.58 5.90 -10.85
N LEU A 453 15.89 5.70 -11.00
CA LEU A 453 16.68 6.30 -12.08
C LEU A 453 16.33 5.70 -13.45
N GLU A 454 16.12 4.39 -13.54
CA GLU A 454 15.62 3.70 -14.75
C GLU A 454 14.31 4.33 -15.21
N LEU A 455 13.31 4.42 -14.31
CA LEU A 455 12.02 5.04 -14.62
C LEU A 455 12.13 6.51 -15.03
N GLN A 456 13.05 7.27 -14.42
CA GLN A 456 13.28 8.67 -14.79
C GLN A 456 13.94 8.85 -16.15
N GLY A 457 14.74 7.86 -16.59
CA GLY A 457 15.35 7.87 -17.91
C GLY A 457 14.36 7.68 -19.06
N ILE A 458 13.11 7.28 -18.78
CA ILE A 458 12.10 6.97 -19.80
C ILE A 458 11.43 8.24 -20.32
N ALA A 459 11.66 8.53 -21.60
CA ALA A 459 10.92 9.55 -22.36
C ALA A 459 9.59 8.98 -22.89
N LEU A 460 8.47 9.37 -22.28
CA LEU A 460 7.13 8.85 -22.63
C LEU A 460 6.70 9.19 -24.06
N GLU A 461 7.25 10.24 -24.66
CA GLU A 461 6.96 10.64 -26.05
C GLU A 461 7.68 9.77 -27.10
N SER A 462 8.70 9.01 -26.69
CA SER A 462 9.55 8.20 -27.59
C SER A 462 9.86 6.84 -26.98
N LEU A 463 8.81 6.06 -26.67
CA LEU A 463 8.93 4.76 -26.04
C LEU A 463 9.35 3.67 -27.03
N SER A 464 10.27 2.80 -26.62
CA SER A 464 10.47 1.48 -27.23
C SER A 464 9.79 0.39 -26.40
N TRP A 465 9.03 -0.48 -27.05
CA TRP A 465 8.24 -1.52 -26.38
C TRP A 465 8.42 -2.88 -27.05
N ARG A 466 8.93 -3.86 -26.30
CA ARG A 466 9.02 -5.26 -26.73
C ARG A 466 7.80 -6.05 -26.24
N VAL A 467 6.97 -6.50 -27.17
CA VAL A 467 5.84 -7.38 -26.90
C VAL A 467 6.31 -8.82 -27.10
N GLU A 468 6.11 -9.67 -26.09
CA GLU A 468 6.52 -11.07 -26.12
C GLU A 468 5.31 -12.01 -25.93
N GLY A 469 5.18 -12.96 -26.85
CA GLY A 469 4.17 -14.01 -26.84
C GLY A 469 3.93 -14.62 -28.23
N PRO A 470 3.04 -15.61 -28.38
CA PRO A 470 2.60 -16.04 -29.71
C PRO A 470 1.92 -14.87 -30.42
N PHE A 471 1.99 -14.77 -31.75
CA PHE A 471 1.33 -13.68 -32.50
C PHE A 471 0.86 -14.07 -33.91
N ASP A 472 1.13 -15.30 -34.32
CA ASP A 472 1.19 -15.78 -35.70
C ASP A 472 0.18 -16.91 -36.01
N SER A 473 -0.89 -16.99 -35.22
CA SER A 473 -1.95 -18.00 -35.36
C SER A 473 -3.34 -17.46 -34.99
N SER A 474 -4.37 -18.30 -35.17
CA SER A 474 -5.75 -18.03 -34.73
C SER A 474 -5.96 -18.19 -33.22
N TYR A 475 -4.91 -18.55 -32.47
CA TYR A 475 -4.97 -18.64 -31.02
C TYR A 475 -5.29 -17.28 -30.39
N SER A 476 -6.10 -17.24 -29.34
CA SER A 476 -6.56 -15.99 -28.72
C SER A 476 -5.42 -15.15 -28.15
N LEU A 477 -4.40 -15.74 -27.52
CA LEU A 477 -3.23 -14.97 -27.07
C LEU A 477 -2.48 -14.38 -28.28
N ALA A 478 -2.40 -15.11 -29.39
CA ALA A 478 -1.80 -14.61 -30.61
C ALA A 478 -2.52 -13.40 -31.19
N LEU A 479 -3.85 -13.38 -31.10
CA LEU A 479 -4.67 -12.23 -31.46
C LEU A 479 -4.39 -11.03 -30.55
N VAL A 480 -4.41 -11.25 -29.24
CA VAL A 480 -4.18 -10.17 -28.26
C VAL A 480 -2.80 -9.55 -28.45
N ASN A 481 -1.74 -10.36 -28.55
CA ASN A 481 -0.37 -9.90 -28.72
C ASN A 481 -0.19 -9.07 -30.00
N ARG A 482 -0.67 -9.56 -31.15
CA ARG A 482 -0.50 -8.85 -32.43
C ARG A 482 -1.29 -7.55 -32.50
N GLU A 483 -2.51 -7.54 -31.98
CA GLU A 483 -3.37 -6.36 -32.02
C GLU A 483 -2.93 -5.29 -31.02
N PHE A 484 -2.44 -5.70 -29.84
CA PHE A 484 -1.79 -4.81 -28.90
C PHE A 484 -0.52 -4.17 -29.50
N ALA A 485 0.35 -4.97 -30.13
CA ALA A 485 1.54 -4.48 -30.83
C ALA A 485 1.19 -3.47 -31.94
N ARG A 486 0.16 -3.76 -32.74
CA ARG A 486 -0.35 -2.83 -33.76
C ARG A 486 -0.85 -1.53 -33.16
N ALA A 487 -1.57 -1.59 -32.04
CA ALA A 487 -2.11 -0.41 -31.38
C ALA A 487 -1.03 0.48 -30.75
N LEU A 488 -0.02 -0.12 -30.12
CA LEU A 488 1.17 0.61 -29.66
C LEU A 488 1.87 1.32 -30.82
N SER A 489 2.04 0.64 -31.97
CA SER A 489 2.65 1.26 -33.15
C SER A 489 1.82 2.42 -33.70
N ARG A 490 0.48 2.38 -33.61
CA ARG A 490 -0.39 3.50 -33.99
C ARG A 490 -0.28 4.69 -33.03
N ASP A 491 0.13 4.45 -31.78
CA ASP A 491 0.36 5.47 -30.76
C ASP A 491 1.84 5.96 -30.72
N ASN A 492 2.54 5.85 -31.86
CA ASN A 492 3.94 6.27 -32.06
C ASN A 492 4.97 5.58 -31.14
N VAL A 493 4.69 4.35 -30.70
CA VAL A 493 5.66 3.53 -29.94
C VAL A 493 6.55 2.73 -30.91
N ASP A 494 7.85 2.67 -30.64
CA ASP A 494 8.79 1.80 -31.36
C ASP A 494 8.64 0.34 -30.91
N VAL A 495 7.81 -0.41 -31.62
CA VAL A 495 7.42 -1.78 -31.25
C VAL A 495 8.38 -2.85 -31.77
N LEU A 496 8.80 -3.75 -30.89
CA LEU A 496 9.50 -4.99 -31.20
C LEU A 496 8.62 -6.19 -30.83
N LEU A 497 8.72 -7.27 -31.61
CA LEU A 497 7.87 -8.45 -31.43
C LEU A 497 8.71 -9.74 -31.33
N HIS A 498 8.61 -10.42 -30.19
CA HIS A 498 9.34 -11.67 -29.91
C HIS A 498 8.39 -12.85 -29.73
N SER A 499 8.69 -13.96 -30.42
CA SER A 499 7.87 -15.17 -30.40
C SER A 499 8.34 -16.10 -29.27
N THR A 500 7.50 -16.27 -28.26
CA THR A 500 7.80 -17.09 -27.09
C THR A 500 6.53 -17.57 -26.41
N GLU A 501 6.60 -18.68 -25.68
CA GLU A 501 5.49 -19.23 -24.90
C GLU A 501 6.02 -19.76 -23.56
N GLY A 502 5.15 -20.22 -22.67
CA GLY A 502 5.54 -20.78 -21.36
C GLY A 502 6.75 -21.75 -21.41
N PRO A 503 6.77 -22.74 -22.32
CA PRO A 503 7.90 -23.66 -22.44
C PRO A 503 9.21 -23.05 -22.96
N GLY A 504 9.18 -21.96 -23.74
CA GLY A 504 10.37 -21.52 -24.49
C GLY A 504 10.08 -20.62 -25.68
N ASP A 505 11.17 -20.10 -26.24
CA ASP A 505 11.15 -19.38 -27.51
C ASP A 505 10.90 -20.35 -28.68
N PHE A 506 10.21 -19.87 -29.71
CA PHE A 506 9.94 -20.64 -30.93
C PHE A 506 9.92 -19.75 -32.16
N ALA A 507 10.23 -20.31 -33.33
CA ALA A 507 10.20 -19.56 -34.58
C ALA A 507 8.75 -19.26 -35.01
N PRO A 508 8.43 -18.00 -35.39
CA PRO A 508 7.10 -17.68 -35.89
C PRO A 508 6.84 -18.34 -37.25
N ASN A 509 5.57 -18.56 -37.57
CA ASN A 509 5.09 -19.16 -38.80
C ASN A 509 5.42 -18.25 -40.00
N GLU A 510 6.35 -18.71 -40.83
CA GLU A 510 6.80 -17.98 -42.01
C GLU A 510 5.68 -17.73 -43.03
N THR A 511 4.71 -18.63 -43.14
CA THR A 511 3.57 -18.46 -44.05
C THR A 511 2.68 -17.33 -43.56
N PHE A 512 2.39 -17.28 -42.26
CA PHE A 512 1.60 -16.20 -41.65
C PHE A 512 2.28 -14.84 -41.81
N LEU A 513 3.60 -14.78 -41.57
CA LEU A 513 4.39 -13.54 -41.71
C LEU A 513 4.59 -13.11 -43.17
N SER A 514 4.49 -14.04 -44.12
CA SER A 514 4.63 -13.73 -45.56
C SER A 514 3.34 -13.18 -46.18
N ASP A 515 2.22 -13.25 -45.48
CA ASP A 515 0.98 -12.59 -45.88
C ASP A 515 1.17 -11.06 -45.85
N GLU A 516 0.77 -10.39 -46.93
CA GLU A 516 0.88 -8.94 -47.08
C GLU A 516 0.08 -8.20 -45.98
N SER A 517 -1.01 -8.79 -45.48
CA SER A 517 -1.79 -8.21 -44.38
C SER A 517 -1.05 -8.17 -43.04
N ASN A 518 0.08 -8.88 -42.93
CA ASN A 518 0.92 -8.98 -41.73
C ASN A 518 2.34 -8.42 -41.94
N ALA A 519 2.54 -7.61 -42.99
CA ALA A 519 3.84 -7.00 -43.30
C ALA A 519 4.37 -6.13 -42.14
N ASP A 520 3.47 -5.51 -41.36
CA ASP A 520 3.78 -4.77 -40.14
C ASP A 520 4.40 -5.66 -39.06
N LEU A 521 3.77 -6.79 -38.74
CA LEU A 521 4.25 -7.77 -37.75
C LEU A 521 5.61 -8.34 -38.17
N LYS A 522 5.80 -8.64 -39.46
CA LYS A 522 7.09 -9.06 -40.01
C LYS A 522 8.17 -8.00 -39.81
N ALA A 523 7.84 -6.73 -40.00
CA ALA A 523 8.76 -5.62 -39.75
C ALA A 523 9.11 -5.50 -38.26
N PHE A 524 8.14 -5.63 -37.36
CA PHE A 524 8.38 -5.59 -35.90
C PHE A 524 9.31 -6.70 -35.45
N HIS A 525 9.10 -7.92 -35.95
CA HIS A 525 9.95 -9.07 -35.65
C HIS A 525 11.36 -8.93 -36.26
N SER A 526 11.47 -8.46 -37.50
CA SER A 526 12.76 -8.28 -38.17
C SER A 526 13.63 -7.22 -37.50
N ARG A 527 13.02 -6.13 -36.99
CA ARG A 527 13.74 -5.08 -36.23
C ARG A 527 14.42 -5.65 -34.99
N LEU A 528 13.78 -6.59 -34.30
CA LEU A 528 14.37 -7.24 -33.12
C LEU A 528 15.65 -8.00 -33.48
N GLN A 529 15.65 -8.74 -34.60
CA GLN A 529 16.81 -9.52 -35.07
C GLN A 529 18.00 -8.64 -35.51
N GLN A 530 17.72 -7.40 -35.91
CA GLN A 530 18.73 -6.45 -36.38
C GLN A 530 19.35 -5.62 -35.24
N ARG A 531 18.75 -5.63 -34.05
CA ARG A 531 19.30 -4.95 -32.88
C ARG A 531 20.26 -5.89 -32.15
N SER A 532 21.52 -5.48 -32.02
CA SER A 532 22.42 -6.07 -31.02
C SER A 532 21.79 -5.87 -29.64
N GLU A 533 21.73 -6.92 -28.80
CA GLU A 533 21.17 -6.99 -27.44
C GLU A 533 21.12 -5.64 -26.66
N GLN A 534 20.16 -4.77 -26.97
CA GLN A 534 19.98 -3.49 -26.31
C GLN A 534 18.68 -3.53 -25.49
N GLN A 535 18.79 -3.05 -24.26
CA GLN A 535 17.71 -2.87 -23.30
C GLN A 535 16.64 -1.94 -23.89
N VAL A 536 15.38 -2.39 -23.87
CA VAL A 536 14.21 -1.58 -24.29
C VAL A 536 13.61 -0.87 -23.09
N ASN A 537 12.84 0.20 -23.33
CA ASN A 537 12.18 0.90 -22.23
C ASN A 537 11.12 0.02 -21.56
N VAL A 538 10.30 -0.67 -22.34
CA VAL A 538 9.24 -1.53 -21.82
C VAL A 538 9.29 -2.90 -22.45
N LEU A 539 9.17 -3.96 -21.64
CA LEU A 539 8.96 -5.32 -22.09
C LEU A 539 7.71 -5.87 -21.42
N SER A 540 6.77 -6.35 -22.23
CA SER A 540 5.55 -6.98 -21.72
C SER A 540 5.34 -8.39 -22.27
N ARG A 541 4.84 -9.30 -21.42
CA ARG A 541 4.50 -10.68 -21.79
C ARG A 541 3.00 -10.98 -21.69
N ASN A 542 2.50 -11.80 -22.61
CA ASN A 542 1.20 -12.45 -22.48
C ASN A 542 1.29 -13.85 -23.08
N ILE A 543 1.51 -14.83 -22.19
CA ILE A 543 1.88 -16.22 -22.49
C ILE A 543 1.26 -17.17 -21.47
N TYR A 544 1.12 -18.44 -21.85
CA TYR A 544 0.65 -19.52 -20.98
C TYR A 544 1.51 -20.80 -21.07
N PRO A 545 1.91 -21.41 -19.93
CA PRO A 545 1.86 -20.84 -18.58
C PRO A 545 2.68 -19.54 -18.46
N PRO A 546 2.36 -18.65 -17.49
CA PRO A 546 3.06 -17.38 -17.36
C PRO A 546 4.52 -17.58 -16.96
N ARG A 547 5.42 -16.83 -17.60
CA ARG A 547 6.85 -16.81 -17.30
C ARG A 547 7.38 -15.38 -17.27
N VAL A 548 7.86 -14.94 -16.12
CA VAL A 548 8.32 -13.56 -15.87
C VAL A 548 9.82 -13.43 -15.60
N SER A 549 10.55 -14.55 -15.60
CA SER A 549 12.02 -14.54 -15.49
C SER A 549 12.67 -14.07 -16.80
N ASN A 550 13.91 -13.56 -16.72
CA ASN A 550 14.70 -13.15 -17.88
C ASN A 550 14.00 -12.09 -18.76
N MET A 551 13.38 -11.09 -18.13
CA MET A 551 12.85 -9.90 -18.80
C MET A 551 13.87 -8.77 -18.66
N ALA A 552 14.55 -8.39 -19.75
CA ALA A 552 15.57 -7.35 -19.75
C ALA A 552 15.01 -6.04 -20.34
N ALA A 553 14.56 -5.13 -19.47
CA ALA A 553 13.99 -3.83 -19.81
C ALA A 553 13.96 -2.89 -18.60
N ASP A 554 13.82 -1.59 -18.85
CA ASP A 554 13.63 -0.57 -17.79
C ASP A 554 12.28 -0.74 -17.07
N VAL A 555 11.27 -1.32 -17.74
CA VAL A 555 9.95 -1.65 -17.16
C VAL A 555 9.50 -3.04 -17.62
N LYS A 556 9.17 -3.89 -16.67
CA LYS A 556 8.79 -5.30 -16.87
C LYS A 556 7.33 -5.51 -16.51
N LEU A 557 6.52 -5.88 -17.50
CA LEU A 557 5.06 -5.97 -17.36
C LEU A 557 4.50 -7.32 -17.84
N LEU A 558 3.31 -7.65 -17.35
CA LEU A 558 2.35 -8.46 -18.11
C LEU A 558 1.39 -7.53 -18.83
N HIS A 559 0.92 -7.89 -20.02
CA HIS A 559 -0.05 -7.08 -20.77
C HIS A 559 -1.29 -7.87 -21.13
N CYS A 560 -2.46 -7.20 -21.06
CA CYS A 560 -3.76 -7.83 -21.31
C CYS A 560 -3.90 -9.18 -20.61
N TYR A 561 -3.41 -9.27 -19.37
CA TYR A 561 -3.39 -10.52 -18.63
C TYR A 561 -4.81 -10.87 -18.19
N ALA A 562 -5.27 -12.06 -18.59
CA ALA A 562 -6.60 -12.57 -18.31
C ALA A 562 -6.52 -13.78 -17.36
N TRP A 563 -7.50 -13.89 -16.47
CA TRP A 563 -7.66 -15.02 -15.56
C TRP A 563 -9.12 -15.20 -15.18
N GLU A 564 -9.57 -16.43 -14.98
CA GLU A 564 -10.99 -16.72 -14.77
C GLU A 564 -11.35 -17.02 -13.31
N GLU A 565 -10.73 -18.04 -12.69
CA GLU A 565 -11.13 -18.52 -11.36
C GLU A 565 -10.65 -17.63 -10.21
N SER A 566 -11.27 -17.69 -9.03
CA SER A 566 -10.91 -16.79 -7.91
C SER A 566 -9.59 -17.13 -7.22
N GLY A 567 -9.09 -18.35 -7.38
CA GLY A 567 -7.79 -18.78 -6.86
C GLY A 567 -6.67 -18.56 -7.87
N PHE A 568 -5.42 -18.48 -7.40
CA PHE A 568 -4.25 -18.35 -8.26
C PHE A 568 -3.07 -19.19 -7.72
N PRO A 569 -2.25 -19.82 -8.59
CA PRO A 569 -1.06 -20.53 -8.13
C PRO A 569 -0.08 -19.59 -7.41
N GLN A 570 0.21 -19.87 -6.13
CA GLN A 570 1.03 -19.00 -5.28
C GLN A 570 2.48 -18.87 -5.76
N SER A 571 3.04 -19.91 -6.39
CA SER A 571 4.37 -19.85 -7.00
C SER A 571 4.45 -18.79 -8.12
N TRP A 572 3.36 -18.58 -8.87
CA TRP A 572 3.30 -17.57 -9.92
C TRP A 572 3.19 -16.17 -9.31
N ILE A 573 2.35 -15.97 -8.29
CA ILE A 573 2.27 -14.70 -7.55
C ILE A 573 3.64 -14.30 -6.97
N ASN A 574 4.36 -15.25 -6.37
CA ASN A 574 5.69 -15.01 -5.83
C ASN A 574 6.68 -14.59 -6.92
N ASN A 575 6.59 -15.17 -8.12
CA ASN A 575 7.40 -14.74 -9.25
C ASN A 575 6.99 -13.35 -9.77
N PHE A 576 5.69 -13.03 -9.82
CA PHE A 576 5.22 -11.72 -10.24
C PHE A 576 5.75 -10.62 -9.31
N ASN A 577 5.63 -10.82 -8.01
CA ASN A 577 6.10 -9.86 -7.01
C ASN A 577 7.62 -9.66 -6.99
N ARG A 578 8.39 -10.63 -7.49
CA ARG A 578 9.85 -10.57 -7.55
C ARG A 578 10.35 -9.96 -8.85
N GLU A 579 9.70 -10.27 -9.97
CA GLU A 579 10.25 -9.99 -11.29
C GLU A 579 9.59 -8.80 -12.00
N LEU A 580 8.33 -8.45 -11.68
CA LEU A 580 7.57 -7.44 -12.41
C LEU A 580 7.56 -6.08 -11.70
N ASP A 581 7.38 -5.03 -12.49
CA ASP A 581 7.14 -3.67 -11.99
C ASP A 581 5.66 -3.37 -11.88
N ALA A 582 4.83 -3.97 -12.74
CA ALA A 582 3.38 -3.94 -12.67
C ALA A 582 2.73 -5.02 -13.55
N ILE A 583 1.42 -5.20 -13.39
CA ILE A 583 0.59 -6.07 -14.24
C ILE A 583 -0.50 -5.24 -14.91
N LEU A 584 -0.65 -5.35 -16.23
CA LEU A 584 -1.77 -4.79 -16.97
C LEU A 584 -2.77 -5.92 -17.27
N CYS A 585 -3.95 -5.85 -16.67
CA CYS A 585 -4.97 -6.90 -16.75
C CYS A 585 -6.20 -6.48 -17.57
N THR A 586 -6.99 -7.46 -17.97
CA THR A 586 -8.12 -7.25 -18.89
C THR A 586 -9.40 -6.73 -18.24
N SER A 587 -9.56 -6.84 -16.91
CA SER A 587 -10.78 -6.43 -16.21
C SER A 587 -10.57 -6.19 -14.73
N GLU A 588 -11.53 -5.50 -14.07
CA GLU A 588 -11.52 -5.33 -12.61
C GLU A 588 -11.62 -6.67 -11.87
N HIS A 589 -12.27 -7.66 -12.46
CA HIS A 589 -12.32 -9.01 -11.89
C HIS A 589 -10.93 -9.61 -11.78
N VAL A 590 -10.13 -9.57 -12.86
CA VAL A 590 -8.77 -10.09 -12.85
C VAL A 590 -7.88 -9.31 -11.88
N ARG A 591 -8.02 -7.99 -11.87
CA ARG A 591 -7.31 -7.11 -10.92
C ARG A 591 -7.58 -7.51 -9.48
N LYS A 592 -8.85 -7.69 -9.12
CA LYS A 592 -9.27 -8.18 -7.81
C LYS A 592 -8.63 -9.52 -7.50
N VAL A 593 -8.76 -10.51 -8.39
CA VAL A 593 -8.23 -11.86 -8.16
C VAL A 593 -6.72 -11.87 -7.93
N LEU A 594 -5.95 -11.09 -8.70
CA LEU A 594 -4.50 -10.98 -8.53
C LEU A 594 -4.13 -10.43 -7.14
N ILE A 595 -4.77 -9.34 -6.71
CA ILE A 595 -4.54 -8.72 -5.40
C ILE A 595 -4.97 -9.67 -4.27
N ASP A 596 -6.13 -10.30 -4.40
CA ASP A 596 -6.68 -11.26 -3.43
C ASP A 596 -5.80 -12.50 -3.23
N ASN A 597 -4.96 -12.83 -4.21
CA ASN A 597 -4.01 -13.92 -4.12
C ASN A 597 -2.61 -13.47 -3.71
N GLY A 598 -2.42 -12.20 -3.36
CA GLY A 598 -1.18 -11.66 -2.81
C GLY A 598 -0.27 -10.99 -3.85
N THR A 599 -0.79 -10.50 -4.98
CA THR A 599 -0.01 -9.63 -5.87
C THR A 599 0.17 -8.27 -5.21
N LYS A 600 1.43 -7.91 -4.96
CA LYS A 600 1.80 -6.67 -4.29
C LYS A 600 2.26 -5.59 -5.27
N VAL A 601 2.81 -5.95 -6.43
CA VAL A 601 3.16 -4.95 -7.46
C VAL A 601 1.89 -4.25 -7.96
N PRO A 602 1.95 -2.98 -8.43
CA PRO A 602 0.80 -2.29 -9.01
C PRO A 602 0.09 -3.13 -10.09
N VAL A 603 -1.24 -3.16 -10.04
CA VAL A 603 -2.09 -3.86 -11.03
C VAL A 603 -3.07 -2.86 -11.62
N PHE A 604 -2.96 -2.64 -12.93
CA PHE A 604 -3.80 -1.69 -13.69
C PHE A 604 -4.84 -2.45 -14.50
N ASN A 605 -6.08 -1.94 -14.53
CA ASN A 605 -7.07 -2.40 -15.48
C ASN A 605 -6.92 -1.63 -16.80
N VAL A 606 -6.37 -2.29 -17.83
CA VAL A 606 -6.22 -1.69 -19.15
C VAL A 606 -7.31 -2.13 -20.12
N GLY A 607 -8.19 -3.07 -19.74
CA GLY A 607 -9.20 -3.65 -20.60
C GLY A 607 -8.62 -4.62 -21.65
N ASN A 608 -9.46 -5.06 -22.58
CA ASN A 608 -9.07 -5.83 -23.76
C ASN A 608 -9.68 -5.21 -25.02
N GLY A 609 -8.90 -5.08 -26.10
CA GLY A 609 -9.35 -4.42 -27.32
C GLY A 609 -10.24 -5.33 -28.18
N CYS A 610 -11.32 -4.78 -28.73
CA CYS A 610 -12.32 -5.55 -29.46
C CYS A 610 -12.64 -4.99 -30.86
N GLU A 611 -12.22 -3.77 -31.18
CA GLU A 611 -12.55 -3.07 -32.43
C GLU A 611 -11.88 -3.66 -33.67
N HIS A 612 -10.92 -4.59 -33.51
CA HIS A 612 -10.43 -5.39 -34.63
C HIS A 612 -11.57 -6.14 -35.35
N TRP A 613 -12.62 -6.50 -34.61
CA TRP A 613 -13.82 -7.14 -35.15
C TRP A 613 -14.56 -6.29 -36.20
N GLU A 614 -14.43 -4.96 -36.12
CA GLU A 614 -15.04 -4.03 -37.07
C GLU A 614 -14.38 -4.05 -38.45
N ARG A 615 -13.11 -4.45 -38.52
CA ARG A 615 -12.36 -4.52 -39.78
C ARG A 615 -12.73 -5.76 -40.60
N ILE A 616 -13.29 -6.77 -39.95
CA ILE A 616 -13.73 -8.00 -40.60
C ILE A 616 -15.06 -7.71 -41.29
N GLN A 617 -15.11 -7.94 -42.60
CA GLN A 617 -16.38 -7.95 -43.34
C GLN A 617 -16.93 -9.38 -43.33
N SER A 618 -18.20 -9.54 -43.00
CA SER A 618 -18.86 -10.84 -43.04
C SER A 618 -18.90 -11.36 -44.49
N ALA A 619 -18.60 -12.65 -44.66
CA ALA A 619 -18.62 -13.30 -45.97
C ALA A 619 -18.95 -14.79 -45.80
N ASN A 620 -19.46 -15.41 -46.87
CA ASN A 620 -19.77 -16.84 -46.93
C ASN A 620 -20.59 -17.35 -45.72
N PRO A 621 -21.78 -16.75 -45.44
CA PRO A 621 -22.59 -17.15 -44.29
C PRO A 621 -22.83 -18.67 -44.27
N PRO A 622 -22.59 -19.36 -43.12
CA PRO A 622 -22.84 -20.79 -43.04
C PRO A 622 -24.33 -21.09 -43.30
N GLN A 623 -24.61 -22.16 -44.05
CA GLN A 623 -25.98 -22.60 -44.26
C GLN A 623 -26.54 -23.26 -42.99
N LEU A 624 -27.41 -22.54 -42.29
CA LEU A 624 -28.07 -23.04 -41.09
C LEU A 624 -29.49 -23.49 -41.42
N ASN A 625 -29.82 -24.75 -41.14
CA ASN A 625 -31.21 -25.22 -41.13
C ASN A 625 -31.91 -24.79 -39.83
N ALA A 626 -31.91 -23.48 -39.55
CA ALA A 626 -32.39 -22.90 -38.30
C ALA A 626 -33.84 -22.39 -38.41
N LYS A 627 -34.51 -22.35 -37.25
CA LYS A 627 -35.83 -21.73 -37.05
C LYS A 627 -35.75 -20.19 -37.03
N ALA A 628 -36.90 -19.51 -36.89
CA ALA A 628 -36.97 -18.06 -37.06
C ALA A 628 -36.14 -17.27 -36.04
N PHE A 629 -36.17 -17.65 -34.77
CA PHE A 629 -35.37 -17.02 -33.71
C PHE A 629 -34.15 -17.87 -33.37
N LYS A 630 -32.96 -17.26 -33.30
CA LYS A 630 -31.70 -17.98 -33.17
C LYS A 630 -30.89 -17.48 -31.98
N PHE A 631 -30.71 -18.37 -31.00
CA PHE A 631 -29.69 -18.21 -29.97
C PHE A 631 -28.34 -18.68 -30.49
N LEU A 632 -27.27 -17.97 -30.12
CA LEU A 632 -25.90 -18.32 -30.46
C LEU A 632 -25.07 -18.57 -29.20
N HIS A 633 -24.21 -19.58 -29.23
CA HIS A 633 -23.13 -19.77 -28.27
C HIS A 633 -21.82 -20.00 -29.01
N VAL A 634 -20.77 -19.27 -28.61
CA VAL A 634 -19.43 -19.41 -29.18
C VAL A 634 -18.43 -19.62 -28.06
N SER A 635 -17.85 -20.82 -27.97
CA SER A 635 -16.78 -21.11 -27.01
C SER A 635 -16.02 -22.39 -27.35
N SER A 636 -14.99 -22.72 -26.56
CA SER A 636 -14.32 -24.02 -26.62
C SER A 636 -15.15 -25.17 -26.02
N CYS A 637 -16.32 -24.89 -25.45
CA CYS A 637 -17.15 -25.83 -24.70
C CYS A 637 -16.39 -26.57 -23.58
N PHE A 638 -15.37 -25.94 -22.98
CA PHE A 638 -14.80 -26.43 -21.73
C PHE A 638 -15.88 -26.39 -20.63
N PRO A 639 -15.84 -27.25 -19.61
CA PRO A 639 -16.85 -27.27 -18.54
C PRO A 639 -17.13 -25.89 -17.92
N ARG A 640 -16.09 -25.06 -17.79
CA ARG A 640 -16.19 -23.67 -17.28
C ARG A 640 -17.07 -22.73 -18.11
N LYS A 641 -17.37 -23.06 -19.37
CA LYS A 641 -18.21 -22.25 -20.26
C LYS A 641 -19.70 -22.44 -19.98
N GLY A 642 -20.06 -23.32 -19.03
CA GLY A 642 -21.42 -23.47 -18.51
C GLY A 642 -22.43 -24.02 -19.52
N VAL A 643 -21.95 -24.74 -20.52
CA VAL A 643 -22.76 -25.28 -21.62
C VAL A 643 -23.83 -26.25 -21.11
N GLN A 644 -23.57 -27.02 -20.06
CA GLN A 644 -24.58 -27.91 -19.47
C GLN A 644 -25.74 -27.13 -18.86
N ALA A 645 -25.46 -26.02 -18.17
CA ALA A 645 -26.49 -25.15 -17.60
C ALA A 645 -27.31 -24.49 -18.72
N MET A 646 -26.66 -24.03 -19.79
CA MET A 646 -27.32 -23.48 -20.97
C MET A 646 -28.25 -24.50 -21.65
N LEU A 647 -27.81 -25.74 -21.86
CA LEU A 647 -28.65 -26.79 -22.46
C LEU A 647 -29.83 -27.17 -21.55
N ALA A 648 -29.62 -27.23 -20.24
CA ALA A 648 -30.72 -27.47 -19.29
C ALA A 648 -31.75 -26.34 -19.33
N ALA A 649 -31.30 -25.08 -19.30
CA ALA A 649 -32.17 -23.91 -19.35
C ALA A 649 -32.91 -23.81 -20.69
N TYR A 650 -32.25 -24.11 -21.81
CA TYR A 650 -32.88 -24.11 -23.13
C TYR A 650 -34.02 -25.13 -23.23
N GLY A 651 -33.82 -26.35 -22.71
CA GLY A 651 -34.85 -27.39 -22.65
C GLY A 651 -35.96 -27.13 -21.64
N ALA A 652 -35.71 -26.27 -20.63
CA ALA A 652 -36.73 -25.81 -19.70
C ALA A 652 -37.57 -24.65 -20.27
N ALA A 653 -36.96 -23.78 -21.09
CA ALA A 653 -37.61 -22.62 -21.68
C ALA A 653 -38.44 -22.97 -22.93
N PHE A 654 -38.05 -23.98 -23.70
CA PHE A 654 -38.64 -24.28 -25.02
C PHE A 654 -38.82 -25.78 -25.28
N THR A 655 -39.60 -26.08 -26.30
CA THR A 655 -39.91 -27.42 -26.82
C THR A 655 -39.61 -27.52 -28.32
N GLY A 656 -39.71 -28.72 -28.89
CA GLY A 656 -39.56 -28.96 -30.32
C GLY A 656 -40.56 -28.21 -31.21
N GLU A 657 -41.69 -27.74 -30.66
CA GLU A 657 -42.70 -26.96 -31.39
C GLU A 657 -42.35 -25.47 -31.50
N ASP A 658 -41.56 -24.94 -30.56
CA ASP A 658 -41.21 -23.51 -30.53
C ASP A 658 -40.32 -23.11 -31.70
N ASP A 659 -40.52 -21.91 -32.27
CA ASP A 659 -39.82 -21.43 -33.46
C ASP A 659 -38.41 -20.87 -33.15
N VAL A 660 -37.66 -21.59 -32.33
CA VAL A 660 -36.33 -21.24 -31.83
C VAL A 660 -35.27 -22.26 -32.24
N SER A 661 -34.03 -21.81 -32.40
CA SER A 661 -32.85 -22.68 -32.59
C SER A 661 -31.68 -22.21 -31.74
N LEU A 662 -31.00 -23.14 -31.09
CA LEU A 662 -29.74 -22.88 -30.40
C LEU A 662 -28.57 -23.33 -31.28
N VAL A 663 -27.77 -22.39 -31.73
CA VAL A 663 -26.57 -22.62 -32.55
C VAL A 663 -25.34 -22.58 -31.65
N ILE A 664 -24.56 -23.66 -31.64
CA ILE A 664 -23.37 -23.81 -30.81
C ILE A 664 -22.16 -23.94 -31.73
N LYS A 665 -21.32 -22.90 -31.78
CA LYS A 665 -20.02 -22.94 -32.44
C LYS A 665 -18.95 -23.34 -31.43
N THR A 666 -18.24 -24.42 -31.75
CA THR A 666 -17.09 -24.93 -30.98
C THR A 666 -16.02 -25.49 -31.93
N PHE A 667 -15.02 -26.18 -31.38
CA PHE A 667 -14.00 -26.92 -32.13
C PHE A 667 -13.57 -28.16 -31.33
N PRO A 668 -12.95 -29.17 -31.97
CA PRO A 668 -12.53 -30.39 -31.29
C PRO A 668 -11.42 -30.09 -30.28
N ASN A 669 -11.61 -30.50 -29.03
CA ASN A 669 -10.58 -30.44 -27.99
C ASN A 669 -10.85 -31.51 -26.91
N PRO A 670 -9.84 -31.87 -26.08
CA PRO A 670 -9.95 -32.97 -25.12
C PRO A 670 -11.03 -32.80 -24.03
N HIS A 671 -11.55 -31.58 -23.83
CA HIS A 671 -12.51 -31.25 -22.78
C HIS A 671 -13.90 -30.90 -23.32
N ASN A 672 -14.11 -30.95 -24.64
CA ASN A 672 -15.38 -30.66 -25.26
C ASN A 672 -16.24 -31.92 -25.35
N GLU A 673 -17.24 -32.02 -24.47
CA GLU A 673 -18.20 -33.13 -24.44
C GLU A 673 -19.62 -32.70 -24.87
N ILE A 674 -19.71 -31.69 -25.75
CA ILE A 674 -21.00 -31.09 -26.15
C ILE A 674 -22.05 -32.12 -26.59
N GLN A 675 -21.66 -33.11 -27.40
CA GLN A 675 -22.57 -34.14 -27.90
C GLN A 675 -23.16 -35.00 -26.78
N ALA A 676 -22.35 -35.34 -25.78
CA ALA A 676 -22.78 -36.11 -24.62
C ALA A 676 -23.73 -35.29 -23.74
N TRP A 677 -23.41 -34.02 -23.50
CA TRP A 677 -24.25 -33.10 -22.73
C TRP A 677 -25.60 -32.83 -23.40
N LEU A 678 -25.62 -32.66 -24.73
CA LEU A 678 -26.87 -32.53 -25.50
C LEU A 678 -27.71 -33.79 -25.40
N THR A 679 -27.11 -34.97 -25.61
CA THR A 679 -27.81 -36.26 -25.46
C THR A 679 -28.41 -36.41 -24.06
N GLN A 680 -27.68 -35.98 -23.02
CA GLN A 680 -28.17 -36.01 -21.65
C GLN A 680 -29.34 -35.04 -21.43
N ALA A 681 -29.28 -33.84 -21.98
CA ALA A 681 -30.36 -32.86 -21.92
C ALA A 681 -31.63 -33.37 -22.63
N GLN A 682 -31.48 -33.95 -23.83
CA GLN A 682 -32.57 -34.55 -24.60
C GLN A 682 -33.25 -35.72 -23.87
N LYS A 683 -32.51 -36.49 -23.07
CA LYS A 683 -33.11 -37.57 -22.25
C LYS A 683 -33.98 -37.05 -21.11
N ARG A 684 -33.74 -35.81 -20.64
CA ARG A 684 -34.45 -35.21 -19.51
C ARG A 684 -35.75 -34.52 -19.92
N HIS A 685 -35.92 -34.16 -21.19
CA HIS A 685 -37.11 -33.47 -21.70
C HIS A 685 -37.70 -34.17 -22.92
N VAL A 686 -39.01 -34.46 -22.87
CA VAL A 686 -39.77 -34.98 -24.01
C VAL A 686 -39.93 -33.84 -25.03
N ASN A 687 -39.62 -34.09 -26.30
CA ASN A 687 -39.67 -33.11 -27.39
C ASN A 687 -38.71 -31.92 -27.19
N TYR A 688 -37.41 -32.21 -27.07
CA TYR A 688 -36.37 -31.19 -26.85
C TYR A 688 -36.27 -30.19 -28.03
N PRO A 689 -36.07 -28.88 -27.77
CA PRO A 689 -36.01 -27.83 -28.79
C PRO A 689 -34.81 -27.98 -29.75
N HIS A 690 -34.88 -27.34 -30.92
CA HIS A 690 -33.91 -27.52 -32.00
C HIS A 690 -32.51 -26.97 -31.64
N VAL A 691 -31.45 -27.77 -31.89
CA VAL A 691 -30.05 -27.42 -31.62
C VAL A 691 -29.19 -27.73 -32.85
N ILE A 692 -28.28 -26.81 -33.21
CA ILE A 692 -27.29 -26.95 -34.28
C ILE A 692 -25.90 -26.86 -33.65
N ILE A 693 -25.03 -27.85 -33.88
CA ILE A 693 -23.64 -27.82 -33.41
C ILE A 693 -22.71 -27.72 -34.62
N ILE A 694 -21.80 -26.74 -34.57
CA ILE A 694 -20.75 -26.51 -35.56
C ILE A 694 -19.41 -26.77 -34.87
N GLU A 695 -18.80 -27.92 -35.13
CA GLU A 695 -17.54 -28.36 -34.49
C GLU A 695 -16.31 -28.20 -35.40
N GLN A 696 -16.35 -27.24 -36.32
CA GLN A 696 -15.25 -26.95 -37.24
C GLN A 696 -14.65 -25.58 -36.95
N ASP A 697 -13.34 -25.45 -37.19
CA ASP A 697 -12.71 -24.14 -37.26
C ASP A 697 -13.33 -23.35 -38.42
N MET A 698 -13.50 -22.06 -38.19
CA MET A 698 -14.24 -21.17 -39.06
C MET A 698 -13.39 -19.92 -39.31
N PRO A 699 -13.20 -19.52 -40.58
CA PRO A 699 -12.58 -18.23 -40.90
C PRO A 699 -13.32 -17.07 -40.23
N GLU A 700 -12.60 -16.01 -39.89
CA GLU A 700 -13.17 -14.87 -39.14
C GLU A 700 -14.36 -14.23 -39.88
N GLN A 701 -14.34 -14.18 -41.21
CA GLN A 701 -15.45 -13.63 -42.02
C GLN A 701 -16.72 -14.49 -41.94
N GLU A 702 -16.56 -15.81 -41.93
CA GLU A 702 -17.67 -16.76 -41.78
C GLU A 702 -18.21 -16.72 -40.35
N LEU A 703 -17.33 -16.57 -39.35
CA LEU A 703 -17.72 -16.45 -37.95
C LEU A 703 -18.51 -15.16 -37.72
N LYS A 704 -18.09 -14.03 -38.29
CA LYS A 704 -18.86 -12.79 -38.23
C LYS A 704 -20.22 -12.92 -38.92
N ALA A 705 -20.26 -13.58 -40.08
CA ALA A 705 -21.51 -13.89 -40.76
C ALA A 705 -22.43 -14.80 -39.93
N LEU A 706 -21.88 -15.68 -39.08
CA LEU A 706 -22.65 -16.49 -38.14
C LEU A 706 -23.25 -15.62 -37.01
N TYR A 707 -22.46 -14.73 -36.41
CA TYR A 707 -22.99 -13.77 -35.42
C TYR A 707 -24.14 -12.97 -36.02
N GLU A 708 -23.93 -12.30 -37.16
CA GLU A 708 -24.94 -11.44 -37.82
C GLU A 708 -26.23 -12.17 -38.26
N GLN A 709 -26.19 -13.50 -38.37
CA GLN A 709 -27.38 -14.32 -38.69
C GLN A 709 -28.23 -14.68 -37.47
N CYS A 710 -27.70 -14.52 -36.25
CA CYS A 710 -28.35 -14.88 -34.99
C CYS A 710 -28.94 -13.65 -34.30
N ASP A 711 -29.85 -13.88 -33.33
CA ASP A 711 -30.59 -12.79 -32.67
C ASP A 711 -30.01 -12.45 -31.28
N VAL A 712 -29.56 -13.45 -30.51
CA VAL A 712 -29.05 -13.26 -29.13
C VAL A 712 -27.90 -14.23 -28.83
N LEU A 713 -26.83 -13.75 -28.21
CA LEU A 713 -25.76 -14.60 -27.69
C LEU A 713 -26.11 -15.10 -26.27
N VAL A 714 -25.84 -16.37 -25.99
CA VAL A 714 -25.96 -16.98 -24.65
C VAL A 714 -24.60 -17.44 -24.15
N ALA A 715 -24.14 -16.85 -23.05
CA ALA A 715 -22.86 -17.12 -22.42
C ALA A 715 -23.04 -17.36 -20.91
N ALA A 716 -23.51 -18.56 -20.55
CA ALA A 716 -23.71 -19.00 -19.16
C ALA A 716 -22.38 -19.40 -18.46
N SER A 717 -21.28 -18.72 -18.79
CA SER A 717 -19.95 -19.10 -18.34
C SER A 717 -19.79 -18.94 -16.82
N CYS A 718 -19.03 -19.86 -16.23
CA CYS A 718 -18.75 -19.87 -14.79
C CYS A 718 -17.80 -18.74 -14.38
N ALA A 719 -16.94 -18.31 -15.31
CA ALA A 719 -15.99 -17.23 -15.13
C ALA A 719 -15.38 -16.83 -16.48
N GLU A 720 -15.12 -15.54 -16.68
CA GLU A 720 -14.39 -14.97 -17.80
C GLU A 720 -13.37 -13.93 -17.31
N GLY A 721 -12.19 -13.89 -17.94
CA GLY A 721 -11.22 -12.82 -17.72
C GLY A 721 -11.64 -11.51 -18.40
N PHE A 722 -12.40 -11.60 -19.49
CA PHE A 722 -12.98 -10.46 -20.21
C PHE A 722 -14.27 -10.85 -20.95
N GLY A 723 -14.27 -11.97 -21.69
CA GLY A 723 -15.45 -12.45 -22.42
C GLY A 723 -15.52 -11.95 -23.87
N LEU A 724 -14.45 -12.14 -24.65
CA LEU A 724 -14.34 -11.65 -26.03
C LEU A 724 -15.52 -12.07 -26.95
N PRO A 725 -16.03 -13.33 -26.92
CA PRO A 725 -17.20 -13.69 -27.72
C PRO A 725 -18.46 -12.87 -27.41
N ILE A 726 -18.59 -12.39 -26.17
CA ILE A 726 -19.70 -11.53 -25.75
C ILE A 726 -19.53 -10.13 -26.37
N ALA A 727 -18.31 -9.60 -26.39
CA ALA A 727 -18.02 -8.34 -27.05
C ALA A 727 -18.23 -8.43 -28.57
N GLU A 728 -17.77 -9.50 -29.21
CA GLU A 728 -17.98 -9.77 -30.65
C GLU A 728 -19.47 -9.84 -31.01
N ALA A 729 -20.31 -10.45 -30.16
CA ALA A 729 -21.75 -10.48 -30.35
C ALA A 729 -22.36 -9.07 -30.35
N MET A 730 -22.04 -8.25 -29.35
CA MET A 730 -22.54 -6.88 -29.26
C MET A 730 -22.09 -6.03 -30.46
N LEU A 731 -20.82 -6.17 -30.87
CA LEU A 731 -20.30 -5.49 -32.06
C LEU A 731 -21.03 -5.97 -33.33
N SER A 732 -21.47 -7.22 -33.39
CA SER A 732 -22.25 -7.78 -34.51
C SER A 732 -23.75 -7.49 -34.43
N GLY A 733 -24.21 -6.73 -33.43
CA GLY A 733 -25.61 -6.35 -33.29
C GLY A 733 -26.48 -7.29 -32.45
N LEU A 734 -25.87 -8.16 -31.64
CA LEU A 734 -26.57 -9.12 -30.77
C LEU A 734 -26.41 -8.72 -29.29
N PRO A 735 -27.51 -8.58 -28.52
CA PRO A 735 -27.39 -8.52 -27.07
C PRO A 735 -27.01 -9.90 -26.51
N ALA A 736 -26.61 -9.92 -25.24
CA ALA A 736 -26.14 -11.13 -24.58
C ALA A 736 -27.00 -11.52 -23.37
N ILE A 737 -27.19 -12.82 -23.18
CA ILE A 737 -27.59 -13.43 -21.91
C ILE A 737 -26.31 -13.98 -21.28
N THR A 738 -25.91 -13.46 -20.13
CA THR A 738 -24.66 -13.87 -19.48
C THR A 738 -24.81 -13.94 -17.97
N THR A 739 -23.97 -14.76 -17.32
CA THR A 739 -23.91 -14.82 -15.87
C THR A 739 -23.53 -13.45 -15.30
N GLY A 740 -24.19 -13.03 -14.21
CA GLY A 740 -23.98 -11.72 -13.58
C GLY A 740 -22.69 -11.58 -12.76
N TRP A 741 -21.57 -12.20 -13.17
CA TRP A 741 -20.31 -12.22 -12.42
C TRP A 741 -19.08 -12.40 -13.33
N SER A 742 -17.92 -11.88 -12.90
CA SER A 742 -16.60 -11.87 -13.59
C SER A 742 -16.42 -10.83 -14.70
N GLY A 743 -15.35 -10.95 -15.49
CA GLY A 743 -14.76 -9.85 -16.26
C GLY A 743 -15.65 -9.25 -17.36
N GLN A 744 -16.69 -9.95 -17.82
CA GLN A 744 -17.63 -9.41 -18.79
C GLN A 744 -18.51 -8.29 -18.24
N LEU A 745 -18.62 -8.15 -16.92
CA LEU A 745 -19.38 -7.06 -16.29
C LEU A 745 -18.77 -5.68 -16.51
N ASP A 746 -17.52 -5.60 -16.98
CA ASP A 746 -16.89 -4.34 -17.38
C ASP A 746 -17.63 -3.70 -18.58
N PHE A 747 -18.37 -4.48 -19.38
CA PHE A 747 -19.19 -3.96 -20.49
C PHE A 747 -20.61 -4.56 -20.59
N CYS A 748 -20.94 -5.62 -19.86
CA CYS A 748 -22.28 -6.17 -19.78
C CYS A 748 -23.08 -5.52 -18.64
N THR A 749 -24.16 -4.82 -18.97
CA THR A 749 -25.04 -4.13 -18.02
C THR A 749 -26.48 -4.62 -18.19
N GLN A 750 -27.35 -4.32 -17.22
CA GLN A 750 -28.78 -4.62 -17.35
C GLN A 750 -29.45 -3.90 -18.53
N GLU A 751 -28.82 -2.85 -19.09
CA GLU A 751 -29.36 -2.12 -20.24
C GLU A 751 -29.03 -2.75 -21.60
N ASN A 752 -27.98 -3.56 -21.68
CA ASN A 752 -27.50 -4.16 -22.93
C ASN A 752 -27.53 -5.69 -22.92
N SER A 753 -27.76 -6.31 -21.75
CA SER A 753 -27.68 -7.75 -21.53
C SER A 753 -28.69 -8.22 -20.49
N TRP A 754 -29.05 -9.49 -20.53
CA TRP A 754 -29.68 -10.18 -19.40
C TRP A 754 -28.58 -10.74 -18.49
N LEU A 755 -28.47 -10.20 -17.27
CA LEU A 755 -27.54 -10.68 -16.26
C LEU A 755 -28.23 -11.75 -15.40
N VAL A 756 -27.82 -13.00 -15.60
CA VAL A 756 -28.41 -14.16 -14.95
C VAL A 756 -27.83 -14.35 -13.55
N ASP A 757 -28.71 -14.58 -12.58
CA ASP A 757 -28.30 -14.85 -11.20
C ASP A 757 -27.53 -16.17 -11.10
N TYR A 758 -26.78 -16.34 -10.02
CA TYR A 758 -25.79 -17.40 -9.91
C TYR A 758 -25.52 -17.83 -8.46
N ARG A 759 -24.87 -18.97 -8.31
CA ARG A 759 -24.36 -19.46 -7.03
C ARG A 759 -22.86 -19.72 -7.11
N PHE A 760 -22.11 -19.32 -6.09
CA PHE A 760 -20.70 -19.69 -5.98
C PHE A 760 -20.54 -21.17 -5.67
N GLU A 761 -19.56 -21.78 -6.33
CA GLU A 761 -19.11 -23.14 -6.09
C GLU A 761 -17.59 -23.22 -6.17
N ARG A 762 -17.04 -24.32 -5.65
CA ARG A 762 -15.60 -24.58 -5.76
C ARG A 762 -15.23 -24.84 -7.22
N ALA A 763 -14.18 -24.18 -7.68
CA ALA A 763 -13.69 -24.38 -9.04
C ALA A 763 -13.08 -25.78 -9.20
N LYS A 764 -13.45 -26.49 -10.27
CA LYS A 764 -12.94 -27.83 -10.59
C LYS A 764 -12.13 -27.76 -11.88
N THR A 765 -10.91 -27.28 -11.75
CA THR A 765 -9.97 -27.07 -12.87
C THR A 765 -8.77 -28.01 -12.76
N HIS A 766 -7.96 -28.09 -13.84
CA HIS A 766 -6.72 -28.87 -13.85
C HIS A 766 -5.66 -28.34 -12.88
N PHE A 767 -5.83 -27.14 -12.33
CA PHE A 767 -4.93 -26.57 -11.34
C PHE A 767 -5.09 -27.20 -9.95
N GLY A 768 -6.27 -27.74 -9.63
CA GLY A 768 -6.52 -28.37 -8.33
C GLY A 768 -6.34 -27.43 -7.13
N LEU A 769 -6.59 -26.13 -7.30
CA LEU A 769 -6.44 -25.13 -6.25
C LEU A 769 -7.53 -25.30 -5.18
N PHE A 770 -7.14 -25.41 -3.91
CA PHE A 770 -8.11 -25.68 -2.85
C PHE A 770 -9.01 -24.47 -2.55
N SER A 771 -8.43 -23.28 -2.51
CA SER A 771 -9.13 -22.02 -2.24
C SER A 771 -9.52 -21.27 -3.53
N SER A 772 -10.12 -21.99 -4.48
CA SER A 772 -10.58 -21.42 -5.75
C SER A 772 -12.08 -21.62 -5.92
N SER A 773 -12.77 -20.58 -6.39
CA SER A 773 -14.20 -20.56 -6.62
C SER A 773 -14.52 -19.93 -7.97
N TRP A 774 -15.71 -20.27 -8.46
CA TRP A 774 -16.35 -19.68 -9.63
C TRP A 774 -17.85 -19.71 -9.42
N VAL A 775 -18.65 -19.40 -10.44
CA VAL A 775 -20.10 -19.41 -10.31
C VAL A 775 -20.78 -20.43 -11.23
N HIS A 776 -21.95 -20.90 -10.85
CA HIS A 776 -22.88 -21.59 -11.73
C HIS A 776 -24.12 -20.71 -11.92
N ALA A 777 -24.50 -20.49 -13.18
CA ALA A 777 -25.72 -19.78 -13.51
C ALA A 777 -26.95 -20.55 -12.96
N ASP A 778 -27.89 -19.82 -12.39
CA ASP A 778 -29.18 -20.37 -11.99
C ASP A 778 -29.96 -20.77 -13.25
N ILE A 779 -30.29 -22.06 -13.34
CA ILE A 779 -30.90 -22.65 -14.55
C ILE A 779 -32.29 -22.08 -14.81
N ASP A 780 -33.08 -21.83 -13.77
CA ASP A 780 -34.43 -21.30 -13.90
C ASP A 780 -34.37 -19.84 -14.34
N LYS A 781 -33.46 -19.04 -13.77
CA LYS A 781 -33.23 -17.65 -14.20
C LYS A 781 -32.63 -17.55 -15.59
N LEU A 782 -31.79 -18.50 -15.98
CA LEU A 782 -31.29 -18.58 -17.35
C LEU A 782 -32.43 -18.90 -18.32
N ALA A 783 -33.31 -19.84 -17.99
CA ALA A 783 -34.47 -20.20 -18.80
C ALA A 783 -35.45 -19.02 -18.93
N GLU A 784 -35.73 -18.32 -17.83
CA GLU A 784 -36.52 -17.08 -17.83
C GLU A 784 -35.92 -16.02 -18.76
N ALA A 785 -34.60 -15.79 -18.69
CA ALA A 785 -33.91 -14.83 -19.55
C ALA A 785 -33.96 -15.24 -21.03
N MET A 786 -33.80 -16.53 -21.35
CA MET A 786 -33.92 -17.04 -22.71
C MET A 786 -35.35 -16.85 -23.25
N ALA A 787 -36.37 -17.19 -22.46
CA ALA A 787 -37.77 -17.00 -22.85
C ALA A 787 -38.10 -15.51 -23.06
N GLN A 788 -37.63 -14.62 -22.17
CA GLN A 788 -37.77 -13.17 -22.32
C GLN A 788 -37.09 -12.66 -23.59
N ALA A 789 -35.87 -13.12 -23.87
CA ALA A 789 -35.13 -12.72 -25.07
C ALA A 789 -35.85 -13.14 -26.36
N ALA A 790 -36.39 -14.36 -26.42
CA ALA A 790 -37.18 -14.83 -27.56
C ALA A 790 -38.50 -14.07 -27.75
N ALA A 791 -39.11 -13.59 -26.66
CA ALA A 791 -40.33 -12.79 -26.68
C ALA A 791 -40.08 -11.29 -26.95
N THR A 792 -38.83 -10.83 -26.88
CA THR A 792 -38.47 -9.42 -27.05
C THR A 792 -38.46 -9.05 -28.54
N ASP A 793 -39.01 -7.89 -28.88
CA ASP A 793 -39.06 -7.45 -30.27
C ASP A 793 -37.66 -7.13 -30.83
N LYS A 794 -37.47 -7.38 -32.13
CA LYS A 794 -36.15 -7.21 -32.78
C LYS A 794 -35.60 -5.78 -32.66
N LYS A 795 -36.46 -4.75 -32.60
CA LYS A 795 -36.00 -3.36 -32.46
C LYS A 795 -35.43 -3.11 -31.08
N GLN A 796 -36.04 -3.67 -30.03
CA GLN A 796 -35.50 -3.64 -28.68
C GLN A 796 -34.19 -4.45 -28.57
N LEU A 797 -34.10 -5.64 -29.17
CA LEU A 797 -32.85 -6.42 -29.22
C LEU A 797 -31.71 -5.61 -29.85
N SER A 798 -31.97 -5.00 -31.01
CA SER A 798 -30.98 -4.15 -31.68
C SER A 798 -30.60 -2.92 -30.85
N ALA A 799 -31.54 -2.32 -30.11
CA ALA A 799 -31.25 -1.20 -29.22
C ALA A 799 -30.36 -1.60 -28.04
N MET A 800 -30.60 -2.79 -27.45
CA MET A 800 -29.74 -3.34 -26.40
C MET A 800 -28.32 -3.60 -26.93
N ALA A 801 -28.20 -4.25 -28.08
CA ALA A 801 -26.91 -4.50 -28.72
C ALA A 801 -26.17 -3.20 -29.05
N ALA A 802 -26.88 -2.18 -29.57
CA ALA A 802 -26.30 -0.88 -29.88
C ALA A 802 -25.69 -0.19 -28.66
N LYS A 803 -26.34 -0.27 -27.49
CA LYS A 803 -25.78 0.23 -26.23
C LYS A 803 -24.50 -0.51 -25.83
N GLY A 804 -24.49 -1.84 -25.95
CA GLY A 804 -23.29 -2.65 -25.69
C GLY A 804 -22.14 -2.29 -26.63
N ARG A 805 -22.44 -2.16 -27.92
CA ARG A 805 -21.51 -1.72 -28.97
C ARG A 805 -20.93 -0.34 -28.68
N GLU A 806 -21.76 0.64 -28.31
CA GLU A 806 -21.32 2.00 -27.96
C GLU A 806 -20.34 1.99 -26.78
N LEU A 807 -20.65 1.21 -25.73
CA LEU A 807 -19.77 1.06 -24.56
C LEU A 807 -18.42 0.41 -24.93
N ILE A 808 -18.45 -0.68 -25.72
CA ILE A 808 -17.24 -1.35 -26.18
C ILE A 808 -16.37 -0.42 -27.02
N LEU A 809 -16.96 0.28 -28.00
CA LEU A 809 -16.20 1.14 -28.91
C LEU A 809 -15.72 2.45 -28.25
N SER A 810 -16.32 2.86 -27.13
CA SER A 810 -15.86 4.04 -26.37
C SER A 810 -14.76 3.72 -25.36
N GLN A 811 -14.66 2.48 -24.86
CA GLN A 811 -13.74 2.14 -23.76
C GLN A 811 -12.76 0.99 -24.07
N PHE A 812 -13.15 0.03 -24.90
CA PHE A 812 -12.47 -1.25 -25.11
C PHE A 812 -11.95 -1.41 -26.54
N THR A 813 -11.35 -0.33 -27.08
CA THR A 813 -10.57 -0.39 -28.32
C THR A 813 -9.09 -0.70 -28.00
N TRP A 814 -8.36 -1.34 -28.91
CA TRP A 814 -6.93 -1.56 -28.79
C TRP A 814 -6.17 -0.25 -28.66
N SER A 815 -6.62 0.82 -29.32
CA SER A 815 -6.06 2.17 -29.12
C SER A 815 -6.23 2.65 -27.67
N SER A 816 -7.41 2.49 -27.07
CA SER A 816 -7.64 2.82 -25.67
C SER A 816 -6.81 1.95 -24.72
N VAL A 817 -6.67 0.65 -25.01
CA VAL A 817 -5.82 -0.27 -24.24
C VAL A 817 -4.35 0.16 -24.30
N ALA A 818 -3.83 0.47 -25.50
CA ALA A 818 -2.46 0.94 -25.69
C ALA A 818 -2.19 2.26 -24.96
N GLN A 819 -3.12 3.22 -25.03
CA GLN A 819 -3.04 4.50 -24.32
C GLN A 819 -3.04 4.31 -22.80
N ARG A 820 -3.94 3.47 -22.25
CA ARG A 820 -3.93 3.13 -20.82
C ARG A 820 -2.65 2.40 -20.40
N SER A 821 -2.11 1.54 -21.26
CA SER A 821 -0.85 0.83 -21.01
C SER A 821 0.35 1.78 -20.97
N LYS A 822 0.40 2.76 -21.87
CA LYS A 822 1.40 3.85 -21.86
C LYS A 822 1.24 4.74 -20.63
N ALA A 823 -0.01 5.09 -20.29
CA ALA A 823 -0.31 5.87 -19.10
C ALA A 823 0.12 5.16 -17.82
N ALA A 824 -0.05 3.83 -17.72
CA ALA A 824 0.41 3.03 -16.58
C ALA A 824 1.94 3.16 -16.36
N VAL A 825 2.74 3.16 -17.44
CA VAL A 825 4.20 3.42 -17.34
C VAL A 825 4.48 4.83 -16.80
N GLY A 826 3.72 5.83 -17.27
CA GLY A 826 3.81 7.20 -16.75
C GLY A 826 3.42 7.32 -15.27
N GLU A 827 2.35 6.65 -14.85
CA GLU A 827 1.90 6.63 -13.44
C GLU A 827 2.93 5.93 -12.54
N LEU A 828 3.54 4.82 -12.97
CA LEU A 828 4.65 4.19 -12.26
C LEU A 828 5.85 5.15 -12.10
N ARG A 829 6.20 5.87 -13.17
CA ARG A 829 7.27 6.88 -13.12
C ARG A 829 6.92 8.01 -12.15
N LYS A 830 5.69 8.52 -12.18
CA LYS A 830 5.27 9.67 -11.37
C LYS A 830 5.10 9.32 -9.88
N HIS A 831 4.62 8.12 -9.59
CA HIS A 831 4.23 7.68 -8.25
C HIS A 831 5.04 6.48 -7.76
N PHE A 832 6.29 6.36 -8.20
CA PHE A 832 7.19 5.27 -7.76
C PHE A 832 7.28 5.16 -6.24
N ASP A 833 7.33 6.29 -5.54
CA ASP A 833 7.35 6.35 -4.08
C ASP A 833 6.12 5.72 -3.43
N VAL A 834 4.94 5.94 -4.02
CA VAL A 834 3.69 5.30 -3.58
C VAL A 834 3.75 3.79 -3.79
N ALA A 835 4.35 3.33 -4.90
CA ALA A 835 4.57 1.91 -5.13
C ALA A 835 5.55 1.28 -4.10
N GLN A 836 6.43 2.07 -3.47
CA GLN A 836 7.34 1.61 -2.42
C GLN A 836 6.74 1.66 -1.00
N VAL A 837 5.52 2.17 -0.82
CA VAL A 837 4.89 2.21 0.51
C VAL A 837 4.50 0.80 0.93
N GLU A 838 5.01 0.37 2.08
CA GLU A 838 4.65 -0.89 2.73
C GLU A 838 3.55 -0.67 3.77
N PRO A 839 2.71 -1.69 4.04
CA PRO A 839 1.62 -1.57 5.00
C PRO A 839 2.15 -1.43 6.43
N ARG A 840 1.59 -0.50 7.19
CA ARG A 840 1.71 -0.42 8.65
C ARG A 840 0.37 -0.79 9.24
N ILE A 841 0.31 -1.96 9.87
CA ILE A 841 -0.91 -2.68 10.15
C ILE A 841 -1.31 -2.52 11.61
N GLY A 842 -2.51 -1.98 11.84
CA GLY A 842 -3.22 -2.11 13.10
C GLY A 842 -4.08 -3.37 13.11
N TRP A 843 -3.80 -4.30 14.02
CA TRP A 843 -4.47 -5.60 14.06
C TRP A 843 -5.43 -5.69 15.26
N LEU A 844 -6.75 -5.64 15.02
CA LEU A 844 -7.78 -5.79 16.06
C LEU A 844 -8.12 -7.27 16.26
N SER A 845 -7.76 -7.82 17.43
CA SER A 845 -8.01 -9.23 17.77
C SER A 845 -8.05 -9.45 19.29
N THR A 846 -8.65 -10.56 19.76
CA THR A 846 -8.72 -10.94 21.19
C THR A 846 -7.37 -11.33 21.82
N TRP A 847 -6.32 -11.44 21.01
CA TRP A 847 -4.89 -11.63 21.30
C TRP A 847 -4.44 -12.05 22.71
N ASN A 848 -3.61 -13.10 22.76
CA ASN A 848 -2.96 -13.59 23.99
C ASN A 848 -3.95 -13.95 25.11
N THR A 849 -5.07 -14.57 24.73
CA THR A 849 -6.12 -15.12 25.59
C THR A 849 -6.47 -16.54 25.15
N LYS A 850 -7.19 -17.32 25.97
CA LYS A 850 -7.62 -18.69 25.62
C LYS A 850 -8.75 -18.69 24.56
N CYS A 851 -8.44 -18.27 23.35
CA CYS A 851 -9.39 -18.04 22.27
C CYS A 851 -8.81 -18.50 20.92
N GLY A 852 -9.59 -19.27 20.14
CA GLY A 852 -9.13 -19.76 18.83
C GLY A 852 -8.79 -18.65 17.83
N ILE A 853 -9.50 -17.52 17.88
CA ILE A 853 -9.20 -16.35 17.02
C ILE A 853 -7.91 -15.65 17.46
N ALA A 854 -7.57 -15.69 18.76
CA ALA A 854 -6.29 -15.18 19.25
C ALA A 854 -5.14 -16.04 18.69
N THR A 855 -5.24 -17.37 18.79
CA THR A 855 -4.26 -18.30 18.22
C THR A 855 -4.13 -18.16 16.70
N TYR A 856 -5.25 -18.06 15.97
CA TYR A 856 -5.26 -17.79 14.53
C TYR A 856 -4.50 -16.51 14.17
N SER A 857 -4.74 -15.43 14.91
CA SER A 857 -4.06 -14.15 14.70
C SER A 857 -2.57 -14.25 14.97
N GLN A 858 -2.18 -14.94 16.05
CA GLN A 858 -0.78 -15.14 16.42
C GLN A 858 -0.01 -15.87 15.31
N HIS A 859 -0.57 -16.93 14.74
CA HIS A 859 0.09 -17.64 13.64
C HIS A 859 0.23 -16.82 12.35
N LEU A 860 -0.76 -15.96 12.04
CA LEU A 860 -0.65 -15.08 10.86
C LEU A 860 0.37 -13.97 11.05
N VAL A 861 0.53 -13.46 12.27
CA VAL A 861 1.45 -12.35 12.58
C VAL A 861 2.88 -12.84 12.82
N ALA A 862 3.08 -14.11 13.18
CA ALA A 862 4.35 -14.65 13.65
C ALA A 862 5.58 -14.34 12.77
N ASP A 863 5.42 -14.34 11.44
CA ASP A 863 6.52 -14.08 10.50
C ASP A 863 6.55 -12.65 9.95
N MET A 864 5.58 -11.82 10.31
CA MET A 864 5.53 -10.45 9.84
C MET A 864 6.47 -9.57 10.67
N PRO A 865 7.12 -8.54 10.08
CA PRO A 865 8.03 -7.66 10.81
C PRO A 865 7.32 -6.94 11.97
N SER A 866 7.86 -7.04 13.18
CA SER A 866 7.21 -6.51 14.40
C SER A 866 7.13 -4.98 14.44
N ASP A 867 7.97 -4.27 13.69
CA ASP A 867 7.94 -2.82 13.53
C ASP A 867 6.84 -2.33 12.57
N GLN A 868 6.28 -3.23 11.76
CA GLN A 868 5.17 -2.95 10.85
C GLN A 868 3.79 -3.22 11.47
N ILE A 869 3.73 -3.89 12.63
CA ILE A 869 2.47 -4.37 13.21
C ILE A 869 2.28 -3.85 14.62
N VAL A 870 1.09 -3.32 14.86
CA VAL A 870 0.59 -2.96 16.19
C VAL A 870 -0.65 -3.79 16.47
N ILE A 871 -0.65 -4.55 17.57
CA ILE A 871 -1.79 -5.36 17.97
C ILE A 871 -2.69 -4.56 18.91
N PHE A 872 -3.93 -4.30 18.50
CA PHE A 872 -4.96 -3.77 19.36
C PHE A 872 -5.73 -4.92 20.01
N ALA A 873 -5.33 -5.23 21.24
CA ALA A 873 -5.92 -6.29 22.06
C ALA A 873 -7.00 -5.73 22.99
N PRO A 874 -7.98 -6.54 23.43
CA PRO A 874 -8.93 -6.10 24.42
C PRO A 874 -8.35 -6.15 25.83
N THR A 875 -8.95 -5.44 26.78
CA THR A 875 -8.69 -5.64 28.21
C THR A 875 -9.05 -7.08 28.59
N ALA A 876 -8.10 -7.80 29.22
CA ALA A 876 -8.28 -9.18 29.64
C ALA A 876 -7.55 -9.43 30.97
N ASN A 877 -8.10 -10.33 31.80
CA ASN A 877 -7.55 -10.69 33.11
C ASN A 877 -6.83 -12.05 33.10
N ASP A 878 -6.93 -12.79 32.00
CA ASP A 878 -6.53 -14.18 31.84
C ASP A 878 -5.52 -14.36 30.70
N LEU A 879 -4.43 -13.61 30.77
CA LEU A 879 -3.36 -13.67 29.76
C LEU A 879 -2.63 -15.01 29.80
N VAL A 880 -2.32 -15.56 28.62
CA VAL A 880 -1.53 -16.80 28.51
C VAL A 880 -0.06 -16.51 28.82
N HIS A 881 0.47 -15.41 28.28
CA HIS A 881 1.84 -14.93 28.51
C HIS A 881 1.88 -13.41 28.72
N ALA A 882 3.05 -12.83 29.01
CA ALA A 882 3.22 -11.38 29.05
C ALA A 882 3.12 -10.79 27.63
N ASP A 883 2.52 -9.60 27.51
CA ASP A 883 2.42 -8.91 26.23
C ASP A 883 3.77 -8.39 25.74
N GLU A 884 3.94 -8.40 24.42
CA GLU A 884 5.08 -7.81 23.73
C GLU A 884 4.91 -6.29 23.58
N GLY A 885 6.01 -5.58 23.25
CA GLY A 885 6.01 -4.10 23.20
C GLY A 885 5.13 -3.48 22.11
N ASN A 886 4.71 -4.27 21.12
CA ASN A 886 3.81 -3.84 20.04
C ASN A 886 2.32 -4.18 20.32
N VAL A 887 1.98 -4.67 21.52
CA VAL A 887 0.61 -4.99 21.93
C VAL A 887 0.03 -3.86 22.78
N LEU A 888 -1.10 -3.31 22.36
CA LEU A 888 -1.84 -2.26 23.04
C LEU A 888 -3.22 -2.77 23.46
N ARG A 889 -3.46 -2.89 24.77
CA ARG A 889 -4.77 -3.26 25.31
C ARG A 889 -5.68 -2.04 25.42
N SER A 890 -6.49 -1.78 24.40
CA SER A 890 -7.15 -0.47 24.23
C SER A 890 -8.62 -0.53 23.80
N TRP A 891 -9.25 -1.71 23.85
CA TRP A 891 -10.69 -1.86 23.61
C TRP A 891 -11.30 -2.94 24.52
N VAL A 892 -12.63 -3.12 24.48
CA VAL A 892 -13.34 -4.11 25.31
C VAL A 892 -14.17 -5.04 24.43
N VAL A 893 -14.07 -6.36 24.68
CA VAL A 893 -14.92 -7.37 24.04
C VAL A 893 -16.33 -7.29 24.61
N GLY A 894 -17.33 -7.19 23.72
CA GLY A 894 -18.73 -7.27 24.14
C GLY A 894 -19.69 -6.54 23.20
N LYS A 895 -20.95 -6.45 23.66
CA LYS A 895 -22.06 -5.88 22.90
C LYS A 895 -22.56 -4.53 23.42
N GLU A 896 -22.09 -4.08 24.59
CA GLU A 896 -22.45 -2.78 25.16
C GLU A 896 -21.56 -1.70 24.56
N ASP A 897 -20.38 -1.45 25.14
CA ASP A 897 -19.41 -0.47 24.65
C ASP A 897 -18.05 -1.13 24.36
N ASN A 898 -17.54 -0.96 23.13
CA ASN A 898 -16.21 -1.48 22.77
C ASN A 898 -15.08 -0.45 22.94
N TYR A 899 -15.42 0.84 22.93
CA TYR A 899 -14.47 1.97 22.99
C TYR A 899 -13.53 2.03 21.78
N LEU A 900 -14.02 1.69 20.59
CA LEU A 900 -13.17 1.68 19.38
C LEU A 900 -12.71 3.07 18.94
N ASP A 901 -13.42 4.13 19.34
CA ASP A 901 -13.03 5.53 19.11
C ASP A 901 -11.77 5.95 19.86
N ALA A 902 -11.46 5.32 20.99
CA ALA A 902 -10.22 5.55 21.72
C ALA A 902 -8.98 5.14 20.91
N LEU A 903 -9.14 4.25 19.92
CA LEU A 903 -8.05 3.79 19.05
C LEU A 903 -7.66 4.84 18.00
N ASP A 904 -8.56 5.77 17.65
CA ASP A 904 -8.36 6.73 16.55
C ASP A 904 -7.04 7.52 16.74
N THR A 905 -6.78 8.04 17.95
CA THR A 905 -5.55 8.80 18.25
C THR A 905 -4.30 7.94 18.16
N GLN A 906 -4.37 6.68 18.60
CA GLN A 906 -3.24 5.74 18.53
C GLN A 906 -2.92 5.38 17.08
N ILE A 907 -3.95 5.11 16.27
CA ILE A 907 -3.84 4.79 14.84
C ILE A 907 -3.17 5.95 14.08
N GLU A 908 -3.55 7.20 14.36
CA GLU A 908 -2.92 8.39 13.78
C GLU A 908 -1.47 8.54 14.26
N THR A 909 -1.24 8.50 15.58
CA THR A 909 0.10 8.72 16.17
C THR A 909 1.11 7.67 15.69
N LEU A 910 0.66 6.43 15.53
CA LEU A 910 1.48 5.32 15.06
C LEU A 910 1.54 5.26 13.54
N ASN A 911 0.92 6.20 12.80
CA ASN A 911 0.89 6.27 11.34
C ASN A 911 0.48 4.93 10.68
N LEU A 912 -0.57 4.30 11.21
CA LEU A 912 -1.09 3.05 10.66
C LEU A 912 -1.95 3.35 9.42
N ASN A 913 -1.62 2.72 8.30
CA ASN A 913 -2.27 2.93 7.01
C ASN A 913 -3.20 1.76 6.61
N THR A 914 -3.12 0.65 7.34
CA THR A 914 -3.90 -0.57 7.11
C THR A 914 -4.46 -1.07 8.43
N LEU A 915 -5.72 -1.52 8.43
CA LEU A 915 -6.38 -2.14 9.58
C LEU A 915 -6.84 -3.55 9.22
N VAL A 916 -6.46 -4.53 10.05
CA VAL A 916 -6.91 -5.92 9.96
C VAL A 916 -7.80 -6.20 11.17
N ILE A 917 -9.05 -6.58 10.93
CA ILE A 917 -10.06 -6.77 11.97
C ILE A 917 -10.50 -8.23 12.00
N GLN A 918 -10.41 -8.88 13.16
CA GLN A 918 -10.87 -10.25 13.37
C GLN A 918 -12.30 -10.25 13.90
N PHE A 919 -13.29 -10.38 13.01
CA PHE A 919 -14.70 -10.26 13.36
C PHE A 919 -15.27 -11.58 13.93
N ASN A 920 -15.98 -11.44 15.05
CA ASN A 920 -16.93 -12.41 15.55
C ASN A 920 -18.12 -11.65 16.17
N TYR A 921 -19.34 -12.21 16.09
CA TYR A 921 -20.52 -11.58 16.69
C TYR A 921 -20.31 -11.29 18.18
N GLY A 922 -19.64 -12.15 18.95
CA GLY A 922 -19.44 -11.91 20.38
C GLY A 922 -18.55 -10.71 20.71
N PHE A 923 -17.76 -10.21 19.77
CA PHE A 923 -16.69 -9.24 20.05
C PHE A 923 -17.14 -7.79 19.97
N PHE A 924 -17.98 -7.47 19.00
CA PHE A 924 -18.23 -6.09 18.62
C PHE A 924 -19.70 -5.70 18.73
N ASN A 925 -19.96 -4.53 19.31
CA ASN A 925 -21.13 -3.73 19.04
C ASN A 925 -21.12 -3.30 17.56
N HIS A 926 -22.14 -3.72 16.81
CA HIS A 926 -22.21 -3.53 15.36
C HIS A 926 -22.26 -2.05 14.94
N ARG A 927 -22.83 -1.17 15.76
CA ARG A 927 -22.89 0.27 15.46
C ARG A 927 -21.54 0.94 15.63
N GLU A 928 -20.82 0.63 16.72
CA GLU A 928 -19.46 1.14 16.94
C GLU A 928 -18.51 0.66 15.86
N LEU A 929 -18.51 -0.65 15.56
CA LEU A 929 -17.65 -1.21 14.52
C LEU A 929 -17.99 -0.60 13.14
N SER A 930 -19.27 -0.40 12.84
CA SER A 930 -19.68 0.28 11.61
C SER A 930 -19.18 1.73 11.55
N ALA A 931 -19.24 2.47 12.65
CA ALA A 931 -18.73 3.84 12.72
C ALA A 931 -17.20 3.88 12.57
N PHE A 932 -16.49 2.97 13.24
CA PHE A 932 -15.04 2.82 13.17
C PHE A 932 -14.57 2.55 11.73
N ILE A 933 -15.20 1.59 11.03
CA ILE A 933 -14.90 1.29 9.62
C ILE A 933 -15.11 2.53 8.74
N LYS A 934 -16.25 3.22 8.90
CA LYS A 934 -16.58 4.40 8.10
C LYS A 934 -15.56 5.53 8.30
N ARG A 935 -15.18 5.82 9.55
CA ARG A 935 -14.18 6.86 9.87
C ARG A 935 -12.82 6.56 9.24
N HIS A 936 -12.30 5.34 9.40
CA HIS A 936 -10.98 5.01 8.88
C HIS A 936 -10.95 4.82 7.36
N HIS A 937 -12.05 4.36 6.74
CA HIS A 937 -12.19 4.35 5.29
C HIS A 937 -12.13 5.78 4.72
N GLN A 938 -12.83 6.73 5.33
CA GLN A 938 -12.81 8.15 4.96
C GLN A 938 -11.43 8.79 5.12
N ALA A 939 -10.65 8.32 6.10
CA ALA A 939 -9.24 8.70 6.28
C ALA A 939 -8.28 8.01 5.28
N GLY A 940 -8.80 7.27 4.30
CA GLY A 940 -8.01 6.66 3.23
C GLY A 940 -7.34 5.33 3.58
N ARG A 941 -7.57 4.77 4.78
CA ARG A 941 -6.90 3.54 5.24
C ARG A 941 -7.44 2.28 4.58
N VAL A 942 -6.58 1.30 4.34
CA VAL A 942 -7.00 -0.03 3.89
C VAL A 942 -7.66 -0.76 5.04
N ILE A 943 -8.85 -1.35 4.81
CA ILE A 943 -9.57 -2.11 5.83
C ILE A 943 -9.81 -3.53 5.33
N VAL A 944 -9.19 -4.50 6.01
CA VAL A 944 -9.37 -5.94 5.79
C VAL A 944 -10.05 -6.53 7.01
N MET A 945 -11.14 -7.26 6.82
CA MET A 945 -11.87 -7.91 7.91
C MET A 945 -12.00 -9.40 7.66
N ALA A 946 -11.52 -10.21 8.60
CA ALA A 946 -11.72 -11.65 8.60
C ALA A 946 -13.02 -12.01 9.32
N MET A 947 -13.93 -12.66 8.59
CA MET A 947 -15.26 -13.02 9.07
C MET A 947 -15.26 -14.49 9.55
N HIS A 948 -15.10 -14.70 10.86
CA HIS A 948 -15.06 -16.06 11.44
C HIS A 948 -16.42 -16.75 11.51
N SER A 949 -17.50 -15.99 11.33
CA SER A 949 -18.86 -16.50 11.14
C SER A 949 -19.66 -15.52 10.30
N THR A 950 -20.48 -16.05 9.38
CA THR A 950 -21.44 -15.29 8.58
C THR A 950 -22.90 -15.66 8.87
N VAL A 951 -23.12 -16.55 9.85
CA VAL A 951 -24.47 -17.01 10.23
C VAL A 951 -24.98 -16.13 11.36
N ASP A 952 -26.04 -15.38 11.10
CA ASP A 952 -26.68 -14.55 12.11
C ASP A 952 -27.27 -15.41 13.24
N PRO A 953 -26.98 -15.12 14.52
CA PRO A 953 -27.62 -15.80 15.66
C PRO A 953 -29.06 -15.28 15.85
N LEU A 954 -30.01 -15.97 15.22
CA LEU A 954 -31.40 -15.50 15.05
C LEU A 954 -32.15 -15.32 16.38
N GLU A 955 -31.76 -16.03 17.43
CA GLU A 955 -32.36 -15.99 18.76
C GLU A 955 -31.87 -14.83 19.65
N LYS A 956 -30.81 -14.12 19.23
CA LYS A 956 -30.21 -13.04 20.01
C LYS A 956 -30.86 -11.68 19.71
N GLU A 957 -31.08 -10.91 20.77
CA GLU A 957 -31.59 -9.53 20.74
C GLU A 957 -30.59 -8.58 21.43
N PRO A 958 -30.54 -7.28 21.04
CA PRO A 958 -31.40 -6.65 20.05
C PRO A 958 -30.95 -6.98 18.60
N TYR A 959 -31.91 -7.16 17.69
CA TYR A 959 -31.69 -7.49 16.28
C TYR A 959 -30.55 -6.69 15.63
N TRP A 960 -30.52 -5.36 15.84
CA TRP A 960 -29.53 -4.48 15.24
C TRP A 960 -28.07 -4.83 15.58
N ASN A 961 -27.84 -5.53 16.70
CA ASN A 961 -26.51 -5.85 17.21
C ASN A 961 -26.08 -7.29 16.91
N PHE A 962 -26.87 -8.06 16.15
CA PHE A 962 -26.61 -9.46 15.86
C PHE A 962 -26.91 -9.85 14.41
N ARG A 963 -27.04 -8.87 13.52
CA ARG A 963 -27.35 -9.10 12.10
C ARG A 963 -26.36 -8.38 11.20
N LEU A 964 -25.83 -9.09 10.21
CA LEU A 964 -24.93 -8.48 9.22
C LEU A 964 -25.66 -7.50 8.29
N SER A 965 -26.98 -7.70 8.06
CA SER A 965 -27.80 -6.79 7.26
C SER A 965 -27.73 -5.33 7.75
N GLU A 966 -27.56 -5.15 9.05
CA GLU A 966 -27.51 -3.85 9.74
C GLU A 966 -26.14 -3.16 9.60
N MET A 967 -25.13 -3.90 9.17
CA MET A 967 -23.77 -3.41 8.93
C MET A 967 -23.43 -3.28 7.44
N THR A 968 -24.35 -3.62 6.54
CA THR A 968 -24.07 -3.74 5.09
C THR A 968 -23.34 -2.53 4.51
N ASP A 969 -23.74 -1.31 4.89
CA ASP A 969 -23.10 -0.09 4.40
C ASP A 969 -21.63 0.03 4.81
N ALA A 970 -21.30 -0.37 6.04
CA ALA A 970 -19.92 -0.39 6.53
C ALA A 970 -19.13 -1.54 5.90
N LEU A 971 -19.73 -2.74 5.82
CA LEU A 971 -19.12 -3.91 5.19
C LEU A 971 -18.77 -3.68 3.72
N LYS A 972 -19.56 -2.90 2.98
CA LYS A 972 -19.26 -2.46 1.60
C LYS A 972 -18.03 -1.54 1.51
N MET A 973 -17.69 -0.82 2.58
CA MET A 973 -16.53 0.08 2.63
C MET A 973 -15.23 -0.62 3.01
N CYS A 974 -15.29 -1.84 3.56
CA CYS A 974 -14.10 -2.66 3.74
C CYS A 974 -13.48 -2.95 2.37
N ASP A 975 -12.17 -2.73 2.25
CA ASP A 975 -11.43 -3.06 1.04
C ASP A 975 -11.48 -4.58 0.78
N ARG A 976 -11.41 -5.42 1.84
CA ARG A 976 -11.65 -6.87 1.75
C ARG A 976 -12.37 -7.46 2.95
N LEU A 977 -13.27 -8.40 2.67
CA LEU A 977 -13.93 -9.32 3.61
C LEU A 977 -13.40 -10.73 3.33
N LEU A 978 -12.60 -11.25 4.24
CA LEU A 978 -12.03 -12.59 4.15
C LEU A 978 -13.01 -13.59 4.76
N VAL A 979 -13.38 -14.61 3.99
CA VAL A 979 -14.26 -15.69 4.42
C VAL A 979 -13.62 -17.05 4.15
N HIS A 980 -14.05 -18.08 4.89
CA HIS A 980 -13.37 -19.38 4.86
C HIS A 980 -14.11 -20.46 4.06
N SER A 981 -15.38 -20.23 3.68
CA SER A 981 -16.17 -21.20 2.92
C SER A 981 -16.97 -20.58 1.77
N ILE A 982 -17.31 -21.41 0.78
CA ILE A 982 -18.22 -21.04 -0.32
C ILE A 982 -19.63 -20.67 0.21
N ALA A 983 -20.06 -21.29 1.32
CA ALA A 983 -21.33 -20.98 1.94
C ALA A 983 -21.35 -19.54 2.46
N ASP A 984 -20.24 -19.07 3.05
CA ASP A 984 -20.10 -17.69 3.49
C ASP A 984 -20.21 -16.70 2.34
N ILE A 985 -19.52 -16.96 1.22
CA ILE A 985 -19.59 -16.10 0.02
C ILE A 985 -21.03 -15.99 -0.47
N ASN A 986 -21.75 -17.12 -0.55
CA ASN A 986 -23.15 -17.13 -0.98
C ASN A 986 -24.07 -16.39 0.00
N ARG A 987 -23.84 -16.44 1.32
CA ARG A 987 -24.61 -15.65 2.30
C ARG A 987 -24.34 -14.16 2.16
N LEU A 988 -23.08 -13.75 2.02
CA LEU A 988 -22.72 -12.35 1.82
C LEU A 988 -23.24 -11.81 0.48
N LYS A 989 -23.28 -12.64 -0.58
CA LYS A 989 -23.92 -12.29 -1.86
C LYS A 989 -25.38 -11.86 -1.68
N LEU A 990 -26.15 -12.51 -0.79
CA LEU A 990 -27.55 -12.13 -0.51
C LEU A 990 -27.67 -10.72 0.09
N LEU A 991 -26.61 -10.20 0.70
CA LEU A 991 -26.52 -8.83 1.22
C LEU A 991 -25.94 -7.83 0.19
N GLY A 992 -25.67 -8.29 -1.04
CA GLY A 992 -25.03 -7.49 -2.09
C GLY A 992 -23.51 -7.31 -1.89
N LEU A 993 -22.87 -8.14 -1.06
CA LEU A 993 -21.43 -8.14 -0.82
C LEU A 993 -20.77 -9.20 -1.71
N VAL A 994 -20.19 -8.76 -2.83
CA VAL A 994 -19.51 -9.65 -3.80
C VAL A 994 -18.14 -9.09 -4.15
N ASN A 995 -18.07 -7.82 -4.53
CA ASN A 995 -16.85 -7.20 -5.09
C ASN A 995 -15.71 -7.05 -4.08
N ASN A 996 -15.98 -7.12 -2.78
CA ASN A 996 -14.96 -7.05 -1.73
C ASN A 996 -14.86 -8.36 -0.92
N VAL A 997 -15.53 -9.44 -1.32
CA VAL A 997 -15.47 -10.73 -0.63
C VAL A 997 -14.40 -11.63 -1.27
N THR A 998 -13.60 -12.30 -0.44
CA THR A 998 -12.51 -13.16 -0.89
C THR A 998 -12.50 -14.46 -0.09
N LEU A 999 -12.47 -15.59 -0.80
CA LEU A 999 -12.19 -16.88 -0.18
C LEU A 999 -10.74 -16.91 0.27
N PHE A 1000 -10.54 -16.96 1.58
CA PHE A 1000 -9.24 -16.94 2.22
C PHE A 1000 -9.07 -18.20 3.08
N PRO A 1001 -8.09 -19.06 2.78
CA PRO A 1001 -7.86 -20.28 3.54
C PRO A 1001 -7.49 -19.93 4.99
N HIS A 1002 -7.96 -20.77 5.91
CA HIS A 1002 -7.44 -20.75 7.27
C HIS A 1002 -6.17 -21.62 7.31
N GLY A 1003 -5.13 -21.12 7.96
CA GLY A 1003 -3.82 -21.78 7.94
C GLY A 1003 -3.73 -23.04 8.81
N VAL A 1004 -2.73 -23.87 8.55
CA VAL A 1004 -2.32 -25.05 9.32
C VAL A 1004 -0.87 -24.91 9.76
N ILE A 1005 -0.57 -25.41 10.97
CA ILE A 1005 0.78 -25.40 11.53
C ILE A 1005 1.62 -26.43 10.78
N ASN A 1006 2.83 -26.03 10.38
CA ASN A 1006 3.81 -26.95 9.83
C ASN A 1006 4.46 -27.74 10.97
N TYR A 1007 4.09 -29.01 11.12
CA TYR A 1007 4.61 -29.88 12.16
C TYR A 1007 5.28 -31.10 11.52
N PRO A 1008 6.56 -31.39 11.84
CA PRO A 1008 7.27 -32.50 11.22
C PRO A 1008 6.59 -33.82 11.58
N ALA A 1009 6.36 -34.66 10.57
CA ALA A 1009 5.77 -35.99 10.76
C ALA A 1009 6.64 -36.81 11.74
N LEU A 1010 6.07 -37.13 12.91
CA LEU A 1010 6.73 -38.00 13.88
C LEU A 1010 6.60 -39.47 13.45
N ALA A 1011 7.67 -40.24 13.66
CA ALA A 1011 7.67 -41.67 13.38
C ALA A 1011 6.62 -42.38 14.25
N SER A 1012 5.69 -43.08 13.61
CA SER A 1012 4.60 -43.78 14.29
C SER A 1012 5.16 -44.89 15.21
N THR A 1013 4.97 -44.77 16.52
CA THR A 1013 5.20 -45.88 17.46
C THR A 1013 4.01 -46.83 17.44
N ALA A 1014 3.93 -47.69 16.42
CA ALA A 1014 2.86 -48.68 16.32
C ALA A 1014 2.90 -49.65 17.51
N HIS A 1015 1.97 -49.49 18.46
CA HIS A 1015 1.81 -50.43 19.56
C HIS A 1015 1.02 -51.65 19.10
N ARG A 1016 1.71 -52.63 18.48
CA ARG A 1016 1.13 -53.85 17.88
C ARG A 1016 0.20 -54.69 18.79
N ASN A 1017 0.15 -54.42 20.08
CA ASN A 1017 -0.62 -55.18 21.08
C ASN A 1017 -1.76 -54.38 21.75
N LEU A 1018 -2.04 -53.14 21.32
CA LEU A 1018 -3.11 -52.32 21.88
C LEU A 1018 -4.21 -52.08 20.83
N PRO A 1019 -5.47 -51.85 21.26
CA PRO A 1019 -6.51 -51.37 20.36
C PRO A 1019 -6.11 -50.03 19.70
N PRO A 1020 -6.59 -49.76 18.47
CA PRO A 1020 -6.31 -48.52 17.76
C PRO A 1020 -6.65 -47.29 18.61
N LEU A 1021 -5.81 -46.27 18.56
CA LEU A 1021 -6.02 -45.00 19.27
C LEU A 1021 -6.72 -44.00 18.36
N VAL A 1022 -7.91 -43.60 18.78
CA VAL A 1022 -8.67 -42.48 18.20
C VAL A 1022 -8.46 -41.25 19.06
N ALA A 1023 -8.23 -40.08 18.45
CA ALA A 1023 -8.10 -38.83 19.18
C ALA A 1023 -9.04 -37.73 18.67
N SER A 1024 -9.42 -36.80 19.55
CA SER A 1024 -10.14 -35.55 19.21
C SER A 1024 -9.46 -34.36 19.89
N TYR A 1025 -9.62 -33.16 19.30
CA TYR A 1025 -8.96 -31.94 19.75
C TYR A 1025 -9.90 -30.72 19.77
N GLY A 1026 -9.60 -29.72 20.60
CA GLY A 1026 -10.26 -28.41 20.66
C GLY A 1026 -11.03 -28.17 21.97
N PHE A 1027 -11.70 -27.03 22.15
CA PHE A 1027 -12.40 -26.77 23.41
C PHE A 1027 -13.53 -27.77 23.72
N CYS A 1028 -13.72 -28.08 25.00
CA CYS A 1028 -14.78 -28.97 25.50
C CYS A 1028 -16.13 -28.23 25.49
N LEU A 1029 -16.81 -28.22 24.34
CA LEU A 1029 -18.10 -27.54 24.13
C LEU A 1029 -19.17 -28.52 23.61
N PRO A 1030 -20.47 -28.31 23.92
CA PRO A 1030 -21.53 -29.28 23.60
C PRO A 1030 -21.62 -29.67 22.12
N HIS A 1031 -21.41 -28.73 21.21
CA HIS A 1031 -21.51 -28.96 19.77
C HIS A 1031 -20.34 -29.78 19.19
N LYS A 1032 -19.29 -30.10 19.96
CA LYS A 1032 -18.10 -30.82 19.46
C LYS A 1032 -18.30 -32.34 19.37
N GLY A 1033 -19.42 -32.86 19.87
CA GLY A 1033 -19.80 -34.27 19.79
C GLY A 1033 -18.93 -35.22 20.61
N LEU A 1034 -18.37 -34.74 21.72
CA LEU A 1034 -17.46 -35.51 22.57
C LEU A 1034 -18.17 -36.65 23.30
N LYS A 1035 -19.46 -36.48 23.61
CA LYS A 1035 -20.30 -37.51 24.25
C LYS A 1035 -20.56 -38.66 23.29
N GLU A 1036 -20.91 -38.33 22.05
CA GLU A 1036 -21.15 -39.29 20.97
C GLU A 1036 -19.88 -40.12 20.68
N LEU A 1037 -18.69 -39.53 20.80
CA LEU A 1037 -17.43 -40.27 20.71
C LEU A 1037 -17.26 -41.30 21.84
N ILE A 1038 -17.57 -40.94 23.09
CA ILE A 1038 -17.53 -41.88 24.23
C ILE A 1038 -18.56 -43.00 24.05
N GLU A 1039 -19.77 -42.65 23.61
CA GLU A 1039 -20.82 -43.63 23.31
C GLU A 1039 -20.44 -44.55 22.14
N ALA A 1040 -19.73 -44.04 21.12
CA ALA A 1040 -19.19 -44.83 20.02
C ALA A 1040 -18.12 -45.83 20.48
N VAL A 1041 -17.26 -45.47 21.45
CA VAL A 1041 -16.31 -46.41 22.07
C VAL A 1041 -17.05 -47.59 22.71
N ALA A 1042 -18.13 -47.31 23.46
CA ALA A 1042 -18.95 -48.35 24.08
C ALA A 1042 -19.64 -49.25 23.04
N TYR A 1043 -20.16 -48.64 21.96
CA TYR A 1043 -20.74 -49.37 20.82
C TYR A 1043 -19.72 -50.33 20.17
N LEU A 1044 -18.52 -49.83 19.85
CA LEU A 1044 -17.46 -50.60 19.23
C LEU A 1044 -16.90 -51.71 20.12
N LYS A 1045 -16.77 -51.46 21.43
CA LYS A 1045 -16.42 -52.48 22.44
C LYS A 1045 -17.45 -53.62 22.44
N LYS A 1046 -18.74 -53.31 22.37
CA LYS A 1046 -19.83 -54.30 22.31
C LYS A 1046 -19.85 -55.07 20.99
N ALA A 1047 -19.46 -54.43 19.88
CA ALA A 1047 -19.37 -55.04 18.56
C ALA A 1047 -18.10 -55.91 18.35
N GLY A 1048 -17.21 -55.99 19.35
CA GLY A 1048 -15.98 -56.79 19.27
C GLY A 1048 -14.78 -56.10 18.61
N ASN A 1049 -14.88 -54.79 18.34
CA ASN A 1049 -13.82 -53.99 17.71
C ASN A 1049 -13.41 -52.83 18.65
N PRO A 1050 -12.84 -53.10 19.83
CA PRO A 1050 -12.53 -52.03 20.78
C PRO A 1050 -11.53 -51.03 20.20
N ILE A 1051 -11.68 -49.77 20.59
CA ILE A 1051 -10.74 -48.68 20.32
C ILE A 1051 -10.40 -47.99 21.65
N ARG A 1052 -9.26 -47.29 21.68
CA ARG A 1052 -8.94 -46.33 22.74
C ARG A 1052 -9.29 -44.93 22.24
N LEU A 1053 -9.80 -44.07 23.12
CA LEU A 1053 -10.16 -42.69 22.80
C LEU A 1053 -9.34 -41.73 23.66
N ARG A 1054 -8.65 -40.78 23.03
CA ARG A 1054 -7.98 -39.66 23.68
C ARG A 1054 -8.68 -38.35 23.34
N LEU A 1055 -9.24 -37.69 24.34
CA LEU A 1055 -9.85 -36.37 24.23
C LEU A 1055 -8.84 -35.32 24.68
N VAL A 1056 -8.19 -34.65 23.73
CA VAL A 1056 -7.31 -33.50 24.01
C VAL A 1056 -8.17 -32.24 23.92
N ASN A 1057 -9.05 -32.06 24.91
CA ASN A 1057 -10.11 -31.07 24.86
C ASN A 1057 -10.12 -30.15 26.07
N ALA A 1058 -9.57 -28.94 25.90
CA ALA A 1058 -9.43 -27.96 26.96
C ALA A 1058 -10.77 -27.43 27.49
N GLU A 1059 -10.89 -27.24 28.80
CA GLU A 1059 -12.02 -26.55 29.41
C GLU A 1059 -12.03 -25.06 28.99
N TYR A 1060 -13.14 -24.61 28.42
CA TYR A 1060 -13.36 -23.21 28.05
C TYR A 1060 -13.86 -22.42 29.27
N PRO A 1061 -13.52 -21.13 29.46
CA PRO A 1061 -13.89 -20.37 30.65
C PRO A 1061 -15.37 -19.94 30.69
N VAL A 1062 -16.28 -20.92 30.54
CA VAL A 1062 -17.74 -20.78 30.63
C VAL A 1062 -18.32 -21.96 31.41
N SER A 1063 -19.38 -21.71 32.17
CA SER A 1063 -20.00 -22.73 33.06
C SER A 1063 -20.47 -23.99 32.32
N GLU A 1064 -20.90 -23.85 31.07
CA GLU A 1064 -21.34 -24.95 30.21
C GLU A 1064 -20.20 -25.95 29.92
N SER A 1065 -18.97 -25.47 29.74
CA SER A 1065 -17.80 -26.32 29.46
C SER A 1065 -17.42 -27.13 30.70
N THR A 1066 -17.38 -26.49 31.88
CA THR A 1066 -17.13 -27.17 33.16
C THR A 1066 -18.18 -28.26 33.45
N ALA A 1067 -19.45 -27.99 33.15
CA ALA A 1067 -20.53 -28.96 33.30
C ALA A 1067 -20.36 -30.16 32.36
N LEU A 1068 -20.04 -29.91 31.09
CA LEU A 1068 -19.81 -30.95 30.09
C LEU A 1068 -18.63 -31.86 30.46
N VAL A 1069 -17.51 -31.30 30.95
CA VAL A 1069 -16.37 -32.09 31.43
C VAL A 1069 -16.78 -33.13 32.48
N ARG A 1070 -17.67 -32.77 33.41
CA ARG A 1070 -18.19 -33.70 34.42
C ARG A 1070 -19.10 -34.75 33.79
N GLU A 1071 -20.01 -34.32 32.92
CA GLU A 1071 -20.93 -35.21 32.21
C GLU A 1071 -20.19 -36.27 31.38
N LEU A 1072 -19.10 -35.91 30.69
CA LEU A 1072 -18.30 -36.85 29.90
C LEU A 1072 -17.66 -37.93 30.78
N LYS A 1073 -17.12 -37.57 31.95
CA LYS A 1073 -16.54 -38.52 32.92
C LYS A 1073 -17.60 -39.47 33.48
N GLU A 1074 -18.77 -38.94 33.84
CA GLU A 1074 -19.90 -39.74 34.31
C GLU A 1074 -20.41 -40.70 33.23
N THR A 1075 -20.48 -40.23 31.97
CA THR A 1075 -20.90 -41.04 30.81
C THR A 1075 -19.94 -42.20 30.57
N ALA A 1076 -18.63 -41.96 30.59
CA ALA A 1076 -17.63 -43.01 30.42
C ALA A 1076 -17.73 -44.10 31.51
N ALA A 1077 -17.91 -43.70 32.77
CA ALA A 1077 -18.09 -44.62 33.90
C ALA A 1077 -19.40 -45.42 33.80
N ASN A 1078 -20.51 -44.78 33.44
CA ASN A 1078 -21.81 -45.43 33.28
C ASN A 1078 -21.79 -46.48 32.17
N LEU A 1079 -21.03 -46.23 31.10
CA LEU A 1079 -20.88 -47.14 29.97
C LEU A 1079 -19.78 -48.21 30.15
N LYS A 1080 -19.02 -48.16 31.26
CA LYS A 1080 -17.91 -49.08 31.59
C LYS A 1080 -16.79 -49.07 30.53
N VAL A 1081 -16.39 -47.86 30.11
CA VAL A 1081 -15.33 -47.63 29.12
C VAL A 1081 -14.25 -46.66 29.61
N GLU A 1082 -14.24 -46.34 30.91
CA GLU A 1082 -13.24 -45.47 31.53
C GLU A 1082 -11.80 -45.97 31.37
N ASP A 1083 -11.60 -47.28 31.18
CA ASP A 1083 -10.31 -47.91 30.88
C ASP A 1083 -9.81 -47.66 29.44
N LEU A 1084 -10.71 -47.22 28.57
CA LEU A 1084 -10.45 -46.96 27.14
C LEU A 1084 -10.47 -45.46 26.81
N VAL A 1085 -10.87 -44.57 27.73
CA VAL A 1085 -11.00 -43.14 27.50
C VAL A 1085 -9.99 -42.35 28.34
N GLU A 1086 -9.11 -41.61 27.67
CA GLU A 1086 -8.13 -40.70 28.24
C GLU A 1086 -8.57 -39.25 27.97
N MET A 1087 -8.63 -38.38 28.98
CA MET A 1087 -9.04 -36.98 28.84
C MET A 1087 -7.97 -36.01 29.32
N HIS A 1088 -7.61 -35.03 28.48
CA HIS A 1088 -6.72 -33.91 28.76
C HIS A 1088 -7.52 -32.60 28.67
N ASN A 1089 -7.73 -31.93 29.80
CA ASN A 1089 -8.67 -30.81 29.92
C ASN A 1089 -7.98 -29.46 30.14
N ASP A 1090 -6.65 -29.47 30.24
CA ASP A 1090 -5.84 -28.26 30.33
C ASP A 1090 -5.72 -27.58 28.96
N PHE A 1091 -5.55 -26.26 28.95
CA PHE A 1091 -5.20 -25.53 27.74
C PHE A 1091 -3.69 -25.70 27.50
N LEU A 1092 -3.35 -26.68 26.66
CA LEU A 1092 -1.97 -27.05 26.32
C LEU A 1092 -1.39 -26.13 25.24
N ASP A 1093 -0.07 -25.98 25.23
CA ASP A 1093 0.62 -25.34 24.10
C ASP A 1093 0.52 -26.20 22.82
N ASP A 1094 0.84 -25.59 21.67
CA ASP A 1094 0.70 -26.24 20.37
C ASP A 1094 1.59 -27.48 20.24
N LYS A 1095 2.80 -27.43 20.78
CA LYS A 1095 3.79 -28.50 20.65
C LYS A 1095 3.34 -29.74 21.42
N GLU A 1096 2.84 -29.55 22.62
CA GLU A 1096 2.33 -30.64 23.45
C GLU A 1096 1.01 -31.20 22.90
N SER A 1097 0.13 -30.32 22.42
CA SER A 1097 -1.10 -30.73 21.72
C SER A 1097 -0.78 -31.63 20.53
N LEU A 1098 0.09 -31.17 19.61
CA LEU A 1098 0.47 -31.91 18.41
C LEU A 1098 1.17 -33.23 18.76
N ARG A 1099 2.03 -33.24 19.78
CA ARG A 1099 2.68 -34.48 20.27
C ARG A 1099 1.66 -35.53 20.72
N LEU A 1100 0.67 -35.14 21.53
CA LEU A 1100 -0.38 -36.05 22.01
C LEU A 1100 -1.27 -36.57 20.87
N LEU A 1101 -1.52 -35.73 19.87
CA LEU A 1101 -2.33 -36.08 18.70
C LEU A 1101 -1.58 -36.98 17.71
N SER A 1102 -0.27 -36.82 17.56
CA SER A 1102 0.57 -37.65 16.67
C SER A 1102 0.66 -39.13 17.09
N ASP A 1103 0.29 -39.47 18.32
CA ASP A 1103 0.19 -40.86 18.76
C ASP A 1103 -1.03 -41.60 18.19
N ALA A 1104 -2.04 -40.87 17.69
CA ALA A 1104 -3.29 -41.45 17.23
C ALA A 1104 -3.13 -42.19 15.89
N ASP A 1105 -3.91 -43.25 15.72
CA ASP A 1105 -4.07 -43.97 14.46
C ASP A 1105 -5.12 -43.28 13.56
N LEU A 1106 -6.10 -42.59 14.16
CA LEU A 1106 -7.13 -41.81 13.49
C LEU A 1106 -7.55 -40.62 14.36
N LEU A 1107 -7.63 -39.42 13.80
CA LEU A 1107 -8.28 -38.29 14.46
C LEU A 1107 -9.73 -38.16 14.03
N VAL A 1108 -10.63 -37.88 14.96
CA VAL A 1108 -12.07 -37.79 14.69
C VAL A 1108 -12.65 -36.51 15.28
N PHE A 1109 -13.28 -35.72 14.41
CA PHE A 1109 -14.01 -34.50 14.78
C PHE A 1109 -15.51 -34.73 14.55
N ALA A 1110 -16.17 -35.27 15.58
CA ALA A 1110 -17.57 -35.70 15.52
C ALA A 1110 -18.58 -34.56 15.75
N TYR A 1111 -18.36 -33.40 15.14
CA TYR A 1111 -19.13 -32.20 15.43
C TYR A 1111 -20.63 -32.39 15.15
N GLN A 1112 -21.44 -31.69 15.94
CA GLN A 1112 -22.90 -31.60 15.85
C GLN A 1112 -23.27 -30.24 15.22
N ASN A 1113 -24.46 -29.71 15.51
CA ASN A 1113 -24.91 -28.45 14.90
C ASN A 1113 -24.03 -27.24 15.32
N THR A 1114 -23.40 -26.57 14.35
CA THR A 1114 -22.55 -25.38 14.56
C THR A 1114 -22.77 -24.32 13.48
N GLY A 1115 -22.68 -23.04 13.87
CA GLY A 1115 -22.75 -21.88 12.99
C GLY A 1115 -21.37 -21.30 12.60
N GLU A 1116 -20.30 -21.97 12.98
CA GLU A 1116 -18.93 -21.58 12.61
C GLU A 1116 -18.62 -21.92 11.15
N SER A 1117 -17.79 -21.10 10.51
CA SER A 1117 -17.47 -21.22 9.08
C SER A 1117 -16.32 -22.19 8.78
N ALA A 1118 -15.43 -22.41 9.74
CA ALA A 1118 -14.31 -23.35 9.65
C ALA A 1118 -13.88 -23.77 11.06
N SER A 1119 -13.20 -24.92 11.18
CA SER A 1119 -12.68 -25.40 12.47
C SER A 1119 -11.16 -25.20 12.55
N GLY A 1120 -10.68 -24.47 13.56
CA GLY A 1120 -9.25 -24.43 13.89
C GLY A 1120 -8.76 -25.78 14.45
N ALA A 1121 -9.62 -26.51 15.16
CA ALA A 1121 -9.23 -27.73 15.85
C ALA A 1121 -8.90 -28.89 14.89
N VAL A 1122 -9.65 -29.02 13.79
CA VAL A 1122 -9.37 -30.06 12.78
C VAL A 1122 -8.00 -29.88 12.13
N ARG A 1123 -7.51 -28.63 12.07
CA ARG A 1123 -6.21 -28.31 11.49
C ARG A 1123 -5.05 -28.80 12.34
N TYR A 1124 -5.19 -28.86 13.66
CA TYR A 1124 -4.21 -29.55 14.51
C TYR A 1124 -4.16 -31.03 14.17
N GLY A 1125 -5.31 -31.65 13.85
CA GLY A 1125 -5.34 -33.01 13.33
C GLY A 1125 -4.60 -33.15 12.00
N MET A 1126 -4.91 -32.28 11.03
CA MET A 1126 -4.24 -32.26 9.73
C MET A 1126 -2.73 -32.04 9.84
N ALA A 1127 -2.28 -31.16 10.73
CA ALA A 1127 -0.87 -30.85 10.99
C ALA A 1127 -0.06 -32.08 11.45
N THR A 1128 -0.71 -33.08 12.07
CA THR A 1128 0.00 -34.30 12.49
C THR A 1128 0.34 -35.26 11.35
N HIS A 1129 -0.15 -35.01 10.13
CA HIS A 1129 -0.08 -35.92 8.98
C HIS A 1129 -0.71 -37.31 9.23
N LYS A 1130 -1.58 -37.42 10.22
CA LYS A 1130 -2.37 -38.63 10.47
C LYS A 1130 -3.70 -38.58 9.70
N PRO A 1131 -4.31 -39.73 9.43
CA PRO A 1131 -5.68 -39.80 8.92
C PRO A 1131 -6.66 -39.02 9.82
N VAL A 1132 -7.52 -38.21 9.20
CA VAL A 1132 -8.54 -37.41 9.87
C VAL A 1132 -9.93 -37.78 9.34
N ALA A 1133 -10.89 -37.95 10.24
CA ALA A 1133 -12.29 -38.17 9.94
C ALA A 1133 -13.17 -37.07 10.54
N VAL A 1134 -14.18 -36.64 9.80
CA VAL A 1134 -15.08 -35.56 10.19
C VAL A 1134 -16.55 -35.94 9.96
N THR A 1135 -17.46 -35.38 10.75
CA THR A 1135 -18.90 -35.49 10.43
C THR A 1135 -19.23 -34.77 9.12
N PRO A 1136 -20.30 -35.17 8.40
CA PRO A 1136 -20.63 -34.61 7.09
C PRO A 1136 -21.33 -33.23 7.21
N LEU A 1137 -20.67 -32.29 7.86
CA LEU A 1137 -21.15 -30.93 8.13
C LEU A 1137 -20.39 -29.90 7.30
N ALA A 1138 -21.08 -28.81 6.93
CA ALA A 1138 -20.56 -27.77 6.06
C ALA A 1138 -19.30 -27.05 6.59
N ILE A 1139 -19.07 -27.06 7.91
CA ILE A 1139 -17.86 -26.50 8.55
C ILE A 1139 -16.56 -27.17 8.07
N PHE A 1140 -16.64 -28.39 7.51
CA PHE A 1140 -15.49 -29.15 7.01
C PHE A 1140 -15.41 -29.16 5.47
N ASP A 1141 -16.24 -28.40 4.77
CA ASP A 1141 -16.27 -28.39 3.29
C ASP A 1141 -14.95 -27.89 2.68
N ASP A 1142 -14.18 -27.08 3.42
CA ASP A 1142 -12.87 -26.58 2.99
C ASP A 1142 -11.82 -27.70 2.89
N LEU A 1143 -11.92 -28.72 3.75
CA LEU A 1143 -11.06 -29.91 3.75
C LEU A 1143 -11.32 -30.78 2.51
N GLY A 1144 -12.56 -30.80 2.01
CA GLY A 1144 -12.92 -31.54 0.80
C GLY A 1144 -12.61 -33.04 0.93
N ASP A 1145 -11.79 -33.56 0.00
CA ASP A 1145 -11.38 -34.96 -0.06
C ASP A 1145 -10.03 -35.21 0.66
N ALA A 1146 -9.54 -34.23 1.43
CA ALA A 1146 -8.34 -34.36 2.28
C ALA A 1146 -8.61 -35.12 3.58
N VAL A 1147 -9.88 -35.45 3.87
CA VAL A 1147 -10.32 -36.14 5.09
C VAL A 1147 -11.35 -37.20 4.76
N PHE A 1148 -11.50 -38.17 5.66
CA PHE A 1148 -12.59 -39.12 5.61
C PHE A 1148 -13.89 -38.48 6.12
N LYS A 1149 -15.01 -38.77 5.47
CA LYS A 1149 -16.34 -38.28 5.90
C LYS A 1149 -17.11 -39.41 6.56
N LEU A 1150 -17.58 -39.17 7.77
CA LEU A 1150 -18.47 -40.10 8.49
C LEU A 1150 -19.87 -40.12 7.84
N LYS A 1151 -20.63 -41.19 8.07
CA LYS A 1151 -21.97 -41.40 7.45
C LYS A 1151 -23.04 -40.43 7.96
N GLY A 1152 -22.84 -39.85 9.14
CA GLY A 1152 -23.79 -38.99 9.83
C GLY A 1152 -23.22 -38.49 11.16
N THR A 1153 -24.07 -37.87 11.98
CA THR A 1153 -23.69 -37.36 13.31
C THR A 1153 -24.17 -38.24 14.47
N SER A 1154 -24.92 -39.31 14.17
CA SER A 1154 -25.42 -40.22 15.21
C SER A 1154 -24.31 -41.11 15.75
N VAL A 1155 -24.46 -41.61 16.98
CA VAL A 1155 -23.50 -42.52 17.63
C VAL A 1155 -23.17 -43.73 16.75
N VAL A 1156 -24.17 -44.31 16.09
CA VAL A 1156 -24.00 -45.50 15.24
C VAL A 1156 -23.22 -45.14 13.98
N ASP A 1157 -23.56 -44.03 13.31
CA ASP A 1157 -22.87 -43.58 12.11
C ASP A 1157 -21.40 -43.25 12.38
N VAL A 1158 -21.13 -42.59 13.51
CA VAL A 1158 -19.78 -42.26 13.97
C VAL A 1158 -19.00 -43.54 14.28
N ALA A 1159 -19.58 -44.47 15.04
CA ALA A 1159 -18.93 -45.73 15.41
C ALA A 1159 -18.61 -46.61 14.20
N GLU A 1160 -19.59 -46.86 13.32
CA GLU A 1160 -19.39 -47.66 12.11
C GLU A 1160 -18.39 -47.00 11.16
N GLY A 1161 -18.48 -45.67 10.99
CA GLY A 1161 -17.53 -44.92 10.18
C GLY A 1161 -16.09 -45.04 10.69
N ILE A 1162 -15.87 -44.93 12.00
CA ILE A 1162 -14.54 -45.13 12.61
C ILE A 1162 -14.00 -46.53 12.31
N ALA A 1163 -14.82 -47.58 12.49
CA ALA A 1163 -14.41 -48.95 12.23
C ALA A 1163 -14.07 -49.19 10.75
N ASP A 1164 -14.89 -48.67 9.84
CA ASP A 1164 -14.69 -48.77 8.38
C ASP A 1164 -13.37 -48.09 7.98
N ILE A 1165 -13.12 -46.87 8.44
CA ILE A 1165 -11.92 -46.07 8.12
C ILE A 1165 -10.66 -46.74 8.68
N ILE A 1166 -10.67 -47.21 9.94
CA ILE A 1166 -9.55 -47.94 10.52
C ILE A 1166 -9.27 -49.21 9.69
N SER A 1167 -10.31 -49.92 9.23
CA SER A 1167 -10.14 -51.08 8.35
C SER A 1167 -9.47 -50.70 7.03
N GLU A 1168 -9.87 -49.58 6.41
CA GLU A 1168 -9.28 -49.07 5.18
C GLU A 1168 -7.81 -48.68 5.34
N ILE A 1169 -7.45 -48.04 6.45
CA ILE A 1169 -6.08 -47.65 6.80
C ILE A 1169 -5.22 -48.91 7.02
N VAL A 1170 -5.68 -49.86 7.84
CA VAL A 1170 -4.95 -51.10 8.14
C VAL A 1170 -4.74 -51.96 6.89
N LYS A 1171 -5.72 -51.99 5.98
CA LYS A 1171 -5.63 -52.71 4.69
C LYS A 1171 -4.83 -51.95 3.63
N ASN A 1172 -4.40 -50.72 3.90
CA ASN A 1172 -3.76 -49.82 2.94
C ASN A 1172 -4.55 -49.74 1.62
N SER A 1173 -5.86 -49.51 1.74
CA SER A 1173 -6.75 -49.40 0.58
C SER A 1173 -6.35 -48.23 -0.32
N SER A 1174 -6.70 -48.29 -1.62
CA SER A 1174 -6.44 -47.19 -2.55
C SER A 1174 -7.13 -45.89 -2.14
N SER A 1175 -8.31 -45.98 -1.54
CA SER A 1175 -9.05 -44.86 -0.93
C SER A 1175 -8.21 -44.16 0.15
N ALA A 1176 -7.70 -44.93 1.11
CA ALA A 1176 -6.91 -44.38 2.21
C ALA A 1176 -5.60 -43.72 1.75
N VAL A 1177 -4.91 -44.32 0.77
CA VAL A 1177 -3.67 -43.75 0.20
C VAL A 1177 -3.96 -42.43 -0.53
N GLU A 1178 -5.04 -42.36 -1.30
CA GLU A 1178 -5.41 -41.13 -2.02
C GLU A 1178 -5.85 -40.03 -1.05
N THR A 1179 -6.65 -40.33 -0.04
CA THR A 1179 -7.05 -39.36 1.00
C THR A 1179 -5.82 -38.79 1.72
N GLN A 1180 -4.85 -39.62 2.10
CA GLN A 1180 -3.62 -39.16 2.74
C GLN A 1180 -2.80 -38.26 1.80
N ARG A 1181 -2.65 -38.65 0.52
CA ARG A 1181 -1.95 -37.83 -0.48
C ARG A 1181 -2.61 -36.46 -0.66
N ARG A 1182 -3.94 -36.41 -0.61
CA ARG A 1182 -4.73 -35.16 -0.66
C ARG A 1182 -4.58 -34.35 0.61
N ALA A 1183 -4.50 -34.99 1.77
CA ALA A 1183 -4.23 -34.34 3.05
C ALA A 1183 -2.87 -33.63 3.04
N ASP A 1184 -1.82 -34.30 2.57
CA ASP A 1184 -0.47 -33.70 2.52
C ASP A 1184 -0.44 -32.49 1.56
N ALA A 1185 -1.04 -32.61 0.38
CA ALA A 1185 -1.16 -31.50 -0.57
C ALA A 1185 -2.05 -30.35 -0.04
N TRP A 1186 -3.09 -30.68 0.74
CA TRP A 1186 -3.93 -29.70 1.42
C TRP A 1186 -3.09 -28.93 2.45
N CYS A 1187 -2.30 -29.62 3.28
CA CYS A 1187 -1.46 -28.99 4.29
C CYS A 1187 -0.43 -28.05 3.67
N GLU A 1188 0.22 -28.45 2.58
CA GLU A 1188 1.17 -27.60 1.85
C GLU A 1188 0.53 -26.29 1.36
N GLN A 1189 -0.71 -26.34 0.85
CA GLN A 1189 -1.42 -25.14 0.37
C GLN A 1189 -2.01 -24.26 1.48
N HIS A 1190 -2.11 -24.78 2.70
CA HIS A 1190 -2.67 -24.06 3.85
C HIS A 1190 -1.60 -23.72 4.89
N ASP A 1191 -0.32 -23.89 4.59
CA ASP A 1191 0.78 -23.54 5.49
C ASP A 1191 0.66 -22.08 5.99
N TYR A 1192 0.74 -21.88 7.31
CA TYR A 1192 0.57 -20.55 7.90
C TYR A 1192 1.56 -19.51 7.37
N HIS A 1193 2.81 -19.87 7.07
CA HIS A 1193 3.79 -18.93 6.52
C HIS A 1193 3.35 -18.44 5.13
N ALA A 1194 2.85 -19.35 4.29
CA ALA A 1194 2.34 -19.00 2.96
C ALA A 1194 1.05 -18.15 3.03
N VAL A 1195 0.12 -18.51 3.92
CA VAL A 1195 -1.14 -17.78 4.12
C VAL A 1195 -0.89 -16.39 4.71
N ALA A 1196 0.00 -16.26 5.69
CA ALA A 1196 0.42 -14.98 6.27
C ALA A 1196 1.02 -14.05 5.21
N ARG A 1197 1.97 -14.56 4.41
CA ARG A 1197 2.60 -13.80 3.33
C ARG A 1197 1.59 -13.37 2.26
N ARG A 1198 0.60 -14.21 1.94
CA ARG A 1198 -0.49 -13.84 1.02
C ARG A 1198 -1.28 -12.64 1.58
N LEU A 1199 -1.60 -12.65 2.88
CA LEU A 1199 -2.35 -11.56 3.52
C LEU A 1199 -1.54 -10.26 3.59
N GLU A 1200 -0.26 -10.35 3.97
CA GLU A 1200 0.66 -9.21 3.98
C GLU A 1200 0.75 -8.56 2.58
N ASN A 1201 1.00 -9.37 1.56
CA ASN A 1201 1.09 -8.90 0.19
C ASN A 1201 -0.26 -8.37 -0.33
N MET A 1202 -1.39 -8.96 0.08
CA MET A 1202 -2.72 -8.45 -0.23
C MET A 1202 -2.92 -7.05 0.36
N CYS A 1203 -2.51 -6.82 1.61
CA CYS A 1203 -2.60 -5.50 2.24
C CYS A 1203 -1.78 -4.46 1.45
N ALA A 1204 -0.56 -4.81 1.06
CA ALA A 1204 0.29 -3.95 0.24
C ALA A 1204 -0.32 -3.68 -1.16
N GLY A 1205 -0.88 -4.73 -1.80
CA GLY A 1205 -1.57 -4.61 -3.09
C GLY A 1205 -2.81 -3.72 -3.02
N LEU A 1206 -3.61 -3.83 -1.95
CA LEU A 1206 -4.79 -2.97 -1.71
C LEU A 1206 -4.39 -1.51 -1.48
N LEU A 1207 -3.31 -1.26 -0.72
CA LEU A 1207 -2.80 0.08 -0.47
C LEU A 1207 -2.41 0.76 -1.79
N ARG A 1208 -1.67 0.04 -2.64
CA ARG A 1208 -1.29 0.49 -3.98
C ARG A 1208 -2.51 0.67 -4.89
N ALA A 1209 -3.50 -0.21 -4.83
CA ALA A 1209 -4.71 -0.16 -5.65
C ALA A 1209 -5.59 1.09 -5.41
N LYS A 1210 -5.43 1.78 -4.27
CA LYS A 1210 -6.07 3.09 -4.03
C LYS A 1210 -5.54 4.19 -4.94
N HIS A 1211 -4.27 4.08 -5.36
CA HIS A 1211 -3.59 5.03 -6.24
C HIS A 1211 -3.53 4.56 -7.70
N PHE A 1212 -3.17 3.30 -7.92
CA PHE A 1212 -3.04 2.72 -9.25
C PHE A 1212 -4.34 1.99 -9.65
N LYS A 1213 -5.18 2.63 -10.47
CA LYS A 1213 -6.46 2.09 -10.95
C LYS A 1213 -6.34 1.62 -12.39
#